data_AF-A0A2H0GVG0-F1
#
_entry.id   AF-A0A2H0GVG0-F1
#
_cell.length_a   1.000
_cell.length_b   1.000
_cell.length_c   1.000
_cell.angle_alpha   90.00
_cell.angle_beta   90.00
_cell.angle_gamma   90.00
#
_symmetry.space_group_name_H-M   'P 1'
#
loop_
_entity.id
_entity.type
_entity.pdbx_description
1 polymer ?
#
loop_
_entity_poly.entity_id
_entity_poly.type
_entity_poly.pdbx_seq_one_letter_code
_entity_poly.pdbx_strand_id
1 'polypeptide(L)'
;MKSKILLGIFVLVAFTASLFAKNISMSTAEQVAVNFFFEKSNQYGEAINYHDLSIKESFLIDQAYYVINFEKGWVVVAADDVMVPVLGYNFDGSFPLKELQAENFRSYMQNYADQVKFVQENDLEANSETAASWQRLMTNEPSNLNLRGNRAVEPLLTSTWNQDNPYNMMCPEDAAGPGGHVYVGCVATAMSMIMHYWRYPLQGSGQHSYYIYPYGTQSVNYGASSYEWDGMQDNINTKFIWEIAEIGYHAAVSVDMGFAPDGSGAYSQDVPYALSTYFGYSPSVQYIQKSSYTSAAWTNNVKGEIDASRPIYYSGRSSEGGHAFGCDGYQDDDYFHFNFGWSGSANGYYTLTDVNGYNQQQGMIRNFFPADANYPYVASGLTELGFIAGSFTDGSGPIEDYTSGMNAQWLISPQTEQDSVTKINFHFVQFSTAASDVLRIYDGNSTSAPLLGEYSGDDASLQDFSSTGNQVLVTFTTTGTGAGFNIEYTSVLPTYCTGTQVFADATGTITDGSGSFYYNDLATCIYMIQHPEGVRYRLDFTEFNTEAVTDKLTIYDGNSQIIGEFSGNILPDPIEVETDLIFMTWGTNAYVNNPGWSLTYTIDGVGVDEPIVYENLSIFPNPTTGQLKLSFDAEKADKLQIRLTNINGQVVFDEQPGSFTGNYSNTFDLSDQAKGVYLLSIISQKGTTVRKIVLQ
;
A
#
# COMPACT_ATOMS: atom_id res chain seq x y z
N MET A 1 104.21 6.30 -18.60
CA MET A 1 103.71 7.46 -17.84
C MET A 1 102.44 7.96 -18.53
N LYS A 2 101.36 8.15 -17.75
CA LYS A 2 100.04 8.71 -18.09
C LYS A 2 98.95 7.76 -18.61
N SER A 3 98.21 7.26 -17.62
CA SER A 3 96.78 6.91 -17.59
C SER A 3 95.89 7.82 -18.45
N LYS A 4 94.89 7.22 -19.10
CA LYS A 4 93.61 7.87 -19.41
C LYS A 4 92.47 6.95 -18.96
N ILE A 5 91.60 7.55 -18.17
CA ILE A 5 90.47 7.02 -17.42
C ILE A 5 89.20 7.67 -18.01
N LEU A 6 88.12 6.87 -18.11
CA LEU A 6 86.70 7.21 -18.32
C LEU A 6 86.31 7.88 -19.66
N LEU A 7 85.12 7.66 -20.22
CA LEU A 7 83.79 7.64 -19.60
C LEU A 7 82.83 6.93 -20.57
N GLY A 8 82.22 5.82 -20.13
CA GLY A 8 81.10 5.19 -20.83
C GLY A 8 79.81 5.88 -20.43
N ILE A 9 79.11 6.49 -21.39
CA ILE A 9 77.78 7.07 -21.17
C ILE A 9 76.77 5.92 -21.18
N PHE A 10 76.26 5.56 -20.00
CA PHE A 10 75.06 4.75 -19.86
C PHE A 10 73.86 5.70 -19.99
N VAL A 11 73.18 5.69 -21.13
CA VAL A 11 71.89 6.35 -21.29
C VAL A 11 70.86 5.49 -20.56
N LEU A 12 70.47 5.92 -19.36
CA LEU A 12 69.32 5.39 -18.64
C LEU A 12 68.07 5.91 -19.37
N VAL A 13 67.52 5.13 -20.28
CA VAL A 13 66.20 5.39 -20.86
C VAL A 13 65.18 5.10 -19.77
N ALA A 14 64.73 6.15 -19.08
CA ALA A 14 63.55 6.07 -18.24
C ALA A 14 62.35 5.86 -19.19
N PHE A 15 61.84 4.62 -19.24
CA PHE A 15 60.51 4.37 -19.78
C PHE A 15 59.51 4.98 -18.80
N THR A 16 59.11 6.22 -19.04
CA THR A 16 57.82 6.71 -18.54
C THR A 16 56.77 5.97 -19.36
N ALA A 17 56.17 4.95 -18.76
CA ALA A 17 54.98 4.33 -19.31
C ALA A 17 53.88 5.40 -19.28
N SER A 18 53.59 5.99 -20.43
CA SER A 18 52.32 6.69 -20.66
C SER A 18 51.23 5.63 -20.52
N LEU A 19 50.48 5.69 -19.43
CA LEU A 19 49.32 4.83 -19.20
C LEU A 19 48.17 5.44 -20.01
N PHE A 20 47.93 4.88 -21.19
CA PHE A 20 46.76 5.21 -22.00
C PHE A 20 45.48 4.73 -21.30
N ALA A 21 44.36 5.45 -21.50
CA ALA A 21 43.04 5.05 -21.06
C ALA A 21 42.73 3.60 -21.46
N LYS A 22 42.30 2.78 -20.50
CA LYS A 22 42.06 1.35 -20.71
C LYS A 22 40.62 1.02 -20.36
N ASN A 23 39.88 0.51 -21.35
CA ASN A 23 38.59 -0.11 -21.11
C ASN A 23 38.72 -1.18 -20.02
N ILE A 24 37.92 -1.04 -18.97
CA ILE A 24 37.81 -1.97 -17.85
C ILE A 24 37.06 -3.20 -18.33
N SER A 25 37.55 -4.39 -17.99
CA SER A 25 36.85 -5.66 -18.27
C SER A 25 35.79 -5.96 -17.21
N MET A 26 34.74 -6.71 -17.55
CA MET A 26 33.74 -7.15 -16.57
C MET A 26 34.37 -7.79 -15.34
N SER A 27 35.33 -8.71 -15.50
CA SER A 27 36.02 -9.35 -14.37
C SER A 27 36.78 -8.36 -13.48
N THR A 28 37.32 -7.29 -14.07
CA THR A 28 37.97 -6.22 -13.31
C THR A 28 36.95 -5.38 -12.56
N ALA A 29 35.81 -5.08 -13.20
CA ALA A 29 34.72 -4.34 -12.57
C ALA A 29 34.10 -5.12 -11.39
N GLU A 30 33.86 -6.42 -11.56
CA GLU A 30 33.40 -7.32 -10.49
C GLU A 30 34.40 -7.35 -9.32
N GLN A 31 35.70 -7.46 -9.59
CA GLN A 31 36.73 -7.41 -8.54
C GLN A 31 36.73 -6.08 -7.78
N VAL A 32 36.65 -4.96 -8.51
CA VAL A 32 36.58 -3.61 -7.92
C VAL A 32 35.31 -3.47 -7.09
N ALA A 33 34.17 -3.93 -7.57
CA ALA A 33 32.90 -3.92 -6.85
C ALA A 33 32.99 -4.74 -5.55
N VAL A 34 33.52 -5.97 -5.59
CA VAL A 34 33.68 -6.81 -4.40
C VAL A 34 34.63 -6.16 -3.38
N ASN A 35 35.78 -5.67 -3.82
CA ASN A 35 36.75 -5.01 -2.95
C ASN A 35 36.17 -3.74 -2.31
N PHE A 36 35.47 -2.92 -3.11
CA PHE A 36 34.85 -1.70 -2.64
C PHE A 36 33.70 -2.00 -1.67
N PHE A 37 32.80 -2.92 -2.00
CA PHE A 37 31.66 -3.28 -1.16
C PHE A 37 32.14 -3.87 0.17
N PHE A 38 33.13 -4.77 0.16
CA PHE A 38 33.77 -5.27 1.37
C PHE A 38 34.36 -4.16 2.23
N GLU A 39 35.12 -3.25 1.61
CA GLU A 39 35.74 -2.14 2.34
C GLU A 39 34.67 -1.23 2.97
N LYS A 40 33.70 -0.76 2.19
CA LYS A 40 32.67 0.17 2.66
C LYS A 40 31.71 -0.46 3.67
N SER A 41 31.32 -1.72 3.48
CA SER A 41 30.46 -2.43 4.45
C SER A 41 31.18 -2.58 5.79
N ASN A 42 32.48 -2.84 5.81
CA ASN A 42 33.24 -2.91 7.07
C ASN A 42 33.59 -1.54 7.66
N GLN A 43 33.58 -0.47 6.86
CA GLN A 43 33.76 0.90 7.34
C GLN A 43 32.46 1.47 7.95
N TYR A 44 31.31 1.22 7.33
CA TYR A 44 30.06 1.94 7.59
C TYR A 44 28.79 1.09 7.66
N GLY A 45 28.81 -0.12 7.08
CA GLY A 45 27.66 -1.02 7.08
C GLY A 45 27.77 -2.12 8.15
N GLU A 46 27.10 -3.23 7.88
CA GLU A 46 27.32 -4.46 8.64
C GLU A 46 28.70 -5.04 8.33
N ALA A 47 29.45 -5.41 9.37
CA ALA A 47 30.74 -6.06 9.19
C ALA A 47 30.56 -7.43 8.53
N ILE A 48 31.26 -7.66 7.41
CA ILE A 48 31.13 -8.87 6.59
C ILE A 48 32.48 -9.51 6.32
N ASN A 49 32.52 -10.83 6.13
CA ASN A 49 33.73 -11.49 5.65
C ASN A 49 33.82 -11.40 4.12
N TYR A 50 35.03 -11.19 3.62
CA TYR A 50 35.30 -11.07 2.18
C TYR A 50 34.80 -12.28 1.37
N HIS A 51 34.92 -13.49 1.92
CA HIS A 51 34.55 -14.73 1.24
C HIS A 51 33.04 -15.03 1.27
N ASP A 52 32.27 -14.28 2.06
CA ASP A 52 30.81 -14.44 2.13
C ASP A 52 30.11 -13.60 1.04
N LEU A 53 30.84 -12.70 0.39
CA LEU A 53 30.31 -11.89 -0.71
C LEU A 53 30.07 -12.73 -1.96
N SER A 54 28.86 -12.62 -2.48
CA SER A 54 28.45 -13.24 -3.73
C SER A 54 27.77 -12.23 -4.64
N ILE A 55 28.23 -12.19 -5.89
CA ILE A 55 27.60 -11.41 -6.95
C ILE A 55 26.41 -12.21 -7.46
N LYS A 56 25.24 -11.59 -7.45
CA LYS A 56 24.00 -12.16 -7.96
C LYS A 56 23.94 -12.04 -9.48
N GLU A 57 24.28 -10.86 -10.00
CA GLU A 57 24.24 -10.56 -11.43
C GLU A 57 25.10 -9.32 -11.75
N SER A 58 25.54 -9.21 -13.01
CA SER A 58 26.37 -8.10 -13.48
C SER A 58 26.08 -7.74 -14.93
N PHE A 59 26.04 -6.44 -15.23
CA PHE A 59 25.65 -5.90 -16.53
C PHE A 59 26.56 -4.76 -16.96
N LEU A 60 26.82 -4.67 -18.26
CA LEU A 60 27.46 -3.51 -18.87
C LEU A 60 26.38 -2.68 -19.56
N ILE A 61 26.27 -1.40 -19.19
CA ILE A 61 25.27 -0.49 -19.72
C ILE A 61 25.95 0.55 -20.62
N ASP A 62 25.45 0.69 -21.84
CA ASP A 62 25.87 1.67 -22.86
C ASP A 62 27.40 1.79 -23.07
N GLN A 63 28.15 0.72 -22.80
CA GLN A 63 29.63 0.68 -22.81
C GLN A 63 30.29 1.69 -21.85
N ALA A 64 29.53 2.18 -20.87
CA ALA A 64 29.90 3.31 -20.04
C ALA A 64 30.18 2.92 -18.58
N TYR A 65 29.38 2.01 -18.04
CA TYR A 65 29.51 1.57 -16.66
C TYR A 65 28.95 0.17 -16.46
N TYR A 66 29.41 -0.46 -15.40
CA TYR A 66 29.00 -1.78 -14.96
C TYR A 66 28.08 -1.64 -13.74
N VAL A 67 26.99 -2.40 -13.72
CA VAL A 67 26.13 -2.56 -12.54
C VAL A 67 26.36 -3.96 -11.99
N ILE A 68 26.79 -4.04 -10.73
CA ILE A 68 27.06 -5.29 -10.02
C ILE A 68 26.07 -5.37 -8.85
N ASN A 69 25.10 -6.28 -8.94
CA ASN A 69 24.16 -6.54 -7.84
C ASN A 69 24.70 -7.68 -6.97
N PHE A 70 24.71 -7.47 -5.66
CA PHE A 70 24.94 -8.49 -4.66
C PHE A 70 23.58 -9.07 -4.21
N GLU A 71 23.61 -10.05 -3.31
CA GLU A 71 22.36 -10.55 -2.68
C GLU A 71 21.64 -9.46 -1.86
N LYS A 72 22.41 -8.57 -1.23
CA LYS A 72 21.94 -7.38 -0.52
C LYS A 72 22.87 -6.21 -0.90
N GLY A 73 22.35 -5.26 -1.67
CA GLY A 73 23.11 -4.10 -2.15
C GLY A 73 23.67 -4.23 -3.56
N TRP A 74 24.27 -3.14 -4.04
CA TRP A 74 24.75 -3.00 -5.41
C TRP A 74 25.87 -1.97 -5.52
N VAL A 75 26.68 -2.08 -6.58
CA VAL A 75 27.77 -1.14 -6.91
C VAL A 75 27.75 -0.83 -8.41
N VAL A 76 27.88 0.45 -8.75
CA VAL A 76 28.06 0.93 -10.12
C VAL A 76 29.53 1.28 -10.33
N VAL A 77 30.20 0.60 -11.26
CA VAL A 77 31.64 0.74 -11.54
C VAL A 77 31.84 1.38 -12.92
N ALA A 78 32.72 2.37 -13.04
CA ALA A 78 33.01 3.00 -14.33
C ALA A 78 33.67 2.03 -15.33
N ALA A 79 33.34 2.14 -16.62
CA ALA A 79 33.94 1.28 -17.66
C ALA A 79 35.30 1.77 -18.18
N ASP A 80 35.75 2.95 -17.73
CA ASP A 80 37.00 3.58 -18.15
C ASP A 80 37.79 4.06 -16.92
N ASP A 81 39.11 3.82 -16.91
CA ASP A 81 39.97 4.07 -15.76
C ASP A 81 40.35 5.55 -15.55
N VAL A 82 39.94 6.42 -16.46
CA VAL A 82 40.04 7.88 -16.30
C VAL A 82 38.99 8.43 -15.31
N MET A 83 37.87 7.73 -15.17
CA MET A 83 36.80 8.08 -14.23
C MET A 83 37.04 7.48 -12.84
N VAL A 84 36.38 8.03 -11.83
CA VAL A 84 36.37 7.45 -10.47
C VAL A 84 35.86 6.01 -10.55
N PRO A 85 36.52 5.03 -9.89
CA PRO A 85 36.19 3.61 -10.07
C PRO A 85 34.76 3.25 -9.73
N VAL A 86 34.21 3.80 -8.64
CA VAL A 86 32.84 3.55 -8.21
C VAL A 86 32.04 4.83 -8.33
N LEU A 87 30.98 4.78 -9.14
CA LEU A 87 30.11 5.93 -9.45
C LEU A 87 28.98 6.07 -8.43
N GLY A 88 28.50 4.93 -7.92
CA GLY A 88 27.55 4.89 -6.81
C GLY A 88 27.37 3.48 -6.24
N TYR A 89 26.80 3.38 -5.05
CA TYR A 89 26.52 2.09 -4.41
C TYR A 89 25.44 2.21 -3.33
N ASN A 90 24.91 1.07 -2.91
CA ASN A 90 24.07 0.94 -1.71
C ASN A 90 24.32 -0.43 -1.06
N PHE A 91 24.23 -0.52 0.27
CA PHE A 91 24.34 -1.79 1.00
C PHE A 91 23.06 -2.62 0.98
N ASP A 92 21.94 -2.04 0.53
CA ASP A 92 20.66 -2.73 0.48
C ASP A 92 19.99 -2.66 -0.91
N GLY A 93 19.02 -3.55 -1.11
CA GLY A 93 18.24 -3.67 -2.34
C GLY A 93 19.06 -4.18 -3.53
N SER A 94 18.59 -3.86 -4.73
CA SER A 94 19.29 -4.16 -5.98
C SER A 94 19.14 -2.96 -6.89
N PHE A 95 20.15 -2.68 -7.70
CA PHE A 95 20.04 -1.60 -8.67
C PHE A 95 18.96 -1.98 -9.70
N PRO A 96 18.00 -1.09 -9.97
CA PRO A 96 16.79 -1.41 -10.73
C PRO A 96 17.12 -1.73 -12.19
N LEU A 97 16.87 -2.98 -12.63
CA LEU A 97 17.06 -3.39 -14.03
C LEU A 97 15.85 -3.11 -14.92
N LYS A 98 14.64 -3.15 -14.35
CA LYS A 98 13.38 -2.95 -15.09
C LYS A 98 13.11 -1.47 -15.38
N GLU A 99 13.56 -0.57 -14.52
CA GLU A 99 13.42 0.87 -14.73
C GLU A 99 14.44 1.42 -15.72
N LEU A 100 15.54 0.71 -16.01
CA LEU A 100 16.37 0.98 -17.19
C LEU A 100 15.60 0.85 -18.52
N GLN A 101 14.36 0.35 -18.51
CA GLN A 101 13.42 0.37 -19.65
C GLN A 101 12.36 1.47 -19.58
N ALA A 102 12.19 2.13 -18.42
CA ALA A 102 11.39 3.35 -18.34
C ALA A 102 12.23 4.48 -18.95
N GLU A 103 11.71 5.12 -20.00
CA GLU A 103 12.43 6.09 -20.84
C GLU A 103 13.07 7.21 -20.01
N ASN A 104 12.44 7.57 -18.88
CA ASN A 104 12.92 8.57 -17.93
C ASN A 104 14.22 8.16 -17.24
N PHE A 105 14.31 6.97 -16.63
CA PHE A 105 15.49 6.54 -15.87
C PHE A 105 16.73 6.28 -16.75
N ARG A 106 16.54 5.71 -17.95
CA ARG A 106 17.64 5.47 -18.91
C ARG A 106 18.25 6.79 -19.43
N SER A 107 17.40 7.81 -19.59
CA SER A 107 17.79 9.15 -20.05
C SER A 107 18.77 9.84 -19.08
N TYR A 108 18.66 9.62 -17.78
CA TYR A 108 19.49 10.32 -16.79
C TYR A 108 20.90 9.76 -16.65
N MET A 109 21.09 8.44 -16.78
CA MET A 109 22.40 7.79 -16.76
C MET A 109 23.16 7.87 -18.10
N GLN A 110 22.49 8.34 -19.17
CA GLN A 110 23.10 8.59 -20.48
C GLN A 110 24.31 9.54 -20.38
N ASN A 111 24.33 10.44 -19.40
CA ASN A 111 25.45 11.36 -19.22
C ASN A 111 26.76 10.65 -18.85
N TYR A 112 26.73 9.53 -18.11
CA TYR A 112 27.94 8.75 -17.89
C TYR A 112 28.47 8.14 -19.19
N ALA A 113 27.58 7.71 -20.09
CA ALA A 113 27.98 7.25 -21.42
C ALA A 113 28.58 8.38 -22.26
N ASP A 114 28.00 9.58 -22.19
CA ASP A 114 28.54 10.76 -22.86
C ASP A 114 29.93 11.13 -22.32
N GLN A 115 30.15 11.02 -21.00
CA GLN A 115 31.45 11.28 -20.37
C GLN A 115 32.51 10.26 -20.77
N VAL A 116 32.19 8.97 -20.73
CA VAL A 116 33.10 7.90 -21.16
C VAL A 116 33.47 8.12 -22.62
N LYS A 117 32.49 8.41 -23.48
CA LYS A 117 32.74 8.72 -24.88
C LYS A 117 33.62 9.97 -25.04
N PHE A 118 33.36 11.04 -24.29
CA PHE A 118 34.17 12.26 -24.33
C PHE A 118 35.62 12.00 -23.91
N VAL A 119 35.84 11.24 -22.83
CA VAL A 119 37.16 10.83 -22.37
C VAL A 119 37.90 10.06 -23.46
N GLN A 120 37.24 9.06 -24.06
CA GLN A 120 37.81 8.22 -25.12
C GLN A 120 38.12 9.01 -26.39
N GLU A 121 37.28 9.98 -26.76
CA GLU A 121 37.49 10.83 -27.94
C GLU A 121 38.56 11.91 -27.75
N ASN A 122 38.88 12.28 -26.50
CA ASN A 122 39.81 13.37 -26.17
C ASN A 122 41.13 12.89 -25.54
N ASP A 123 41.38 11.57 -25.47
CA ASP A 123 42.60 10.97 -24.93
C ASP A 123 42.99 11.52 -23.53
N LEU A 124 42.00 11.64 -22.64
CA LEU A 124 42.23 12.17 -21.29
C LEU A 124 42.94 11.14 -20.39
N GLU A 125 43.72 11.61 -19.42
CA GLU A 125 44.37 10.77 -18.41
C GLU A 125 43.69 10.94 -17.04
N ALA A 126 43.63 9.84 -16.27
CA ALA A 126 43.17 9.87 -14.88
C ALA A 126 44.02 10.83 -14.05
N ASN A 127 43.40 11.61 -13.16
CA ASN A 127 44.16 12.35 -12.15
C ASN A 127 44.80 11.37 -11.14
N SER A 128 45.78 11.86 -10.38
CA SER A 128 46.55 11.01 -9.45
C SER A 128 45.70 10.31 -8.38
N GLU A 129 44.62 10.94 -7.93
CA GLU A 129 43.72 10.39 -6.91
C GLU A 129 42.86 9.26 -7.48
N THR A 130 42.37 9.45 -8.71
CA THR A 130 41.59 8.45 -9.45
C THR A 130 42.45 7.23 -9.77
N ALA A 131 43.66 7.44 -10.30
CA ALA A 131 44.61 6.37 -10.58
C ALA A 131 44.99 5.59 -9.30
N ALA A 132 45.21 6.27 -8.18
CA ALA A 132 45.47 5.62 -6.89
C ALA A 132 44.28 4.80 -6.37
N SER A 133 43.05 5.30 -6.57
CA SER A 133 41.82 4.60 -6.19
C SER A 133 41.62 3.32 -6.98
N TRP A 134 41.84 3.35 -8.30
CA TRP A 134 41.87 2.16 -9.14
C TRP A 134 42.92 1.14 -8.69
N GLN A 135 44.16 1.58 -8.45
CA GLN A 135 45.24 0.70 -7.99
C GLN A 135 44.89 -0.01 -6.67
N ARG A 136 44.27 0.72 -5.74
CA ARG A 136 43.82 0.18 -4.44
C ARG A 136 42.71 -0.85 -4.62
N LEU A 137 41.69 -0.54 -5.42
CA LEU A 137 40.52 -1.40 -5.59
C LEU A 137 40.75 -2.59 -6.53
N MET A 138 41.81 -2.60 -7.34
CA MET A 138 42.22 -3.76 -8.14
C MET A 138 43.12 -4.75 -7.38
N THR A 139 43.30 -4.59 -6.07
CA THR A 139 44.12 -5.51 -5.27
C THR A 139 43.56 -6.95 -5.29
N ASN A 140 44.45 -7.94 -5.37
CA ASN A 140 44.11 -9.35 -5.13
C ASN A 140 44.21 -9.74 -3.66
N GLU A 141 44.71 -8.84 -2.81
CA GLU A 141 44.92 -9.05 -1.38
C GLU A 141 43.98 -8.12 -0.59
N PRO A 142 42.84 -8.64 -0.09
CA PRO A 142 41.85 -7.82 0.65
C PRO A 142 42.41 -7.17 1.91
N SER A 143 43.50 -7.70 2.47
CA SER A 143 44.21 -7.11 3.62
C SER A 143 44.84 -5.75 3.32
N ASN A 144 44.96 -5.37 2.04
CA ASN A 144 45.45 -4.05 1.64
C ASN A 144 44.34 -2.97 1.63
N LEU A 145 43.08 -3.35 1.82
CA LEU A 145 41.95 -2.42 1.90
C LEU A 145 41.91 -1.75 3.28
N ASN A 146 41.42 -0.52 3.33
CA ASN A 146 41.31 0.21 4.59
C ASN A 146 39.94 -0.05 5.22
N LEU A 147 39.86 -0.95 6.18
CA LEU A 147 38.60 -1.26 6.87
C LEU A 147 38.23 -0.27 7.98
N ARG A 148 39.01 0.81 8.17
CA ARG A 148 38.68 1.86 9.14
C ARG A 148 38.07 3.05 8.42
N GLY A 149 36.79 3.30 8.70
CA GLY A 149 36.09 4.48 8.21
C GLY A 149 36.52 5.75 8.93
N ASN A 150 36.28 6.90 8.30
CA ASN A 150 36.27 8.18 8.98
C ASN A 150 34.86 8.50 9.48
N ARG A 151 34.56 9.77 9.71
CA ARG A 151 33.24 10.21 10.11
C ARG A 151 32.23 9.96 8.97
N ALA A 152 31.05 9.50 9.34
CA ALA A 152 29.88 9.34 8.49
C ALA A 152 28.64 9.85 9.21
N VAL A 153 27.59 10.14 8.45
CA VAL A 153 26.23 10.38 8.94
C VAL A 153 25.31 9.52 8.08
N GLU A 154 24.53 8.66 8.73
CA GLU A 154 23.53 7.82 8.07
C GLU A 154 22.45 8.69 7.38
N PRO A 155 21.76 8.16 6.36
CA PRO A 155 20.69 8.88 5.67
C PRO A 155 19.65 9.41 6.66
N LEU A 156 19.39 10.72 6.63
CA LEU A 156 18.42 11.39 7.49
C LEU A 156 16.98 11.21 7.00
N LEU A 157 16.76 11.11 5.68
CA LEU A 157 15.42 10.94 5.13
C LEU A 157 15.04 9.46 5.17
N THR A 158 13.95 9.16 5.86
CA THR A 158 13.37 7.80 5.91
C THR A 158 12.34 7.58 4.80
N SER A 159 11.65 8.64 4.36
CA SER A 159 10.68 8.56 3.26
C SER A 159 11.29 8.18 1.92
N THR A 160 10.61 7.33 1.16
CA THR A 160 10.95 7.03 -0.24
C THR A 160 9.78 7.41 -1.15
N TRP A 161 9.44 8.69 -1.20
CA TRP A 161 8.30 9.17 -1.98
C TRP A 161 8.58 9.19 -3.50
N ASN A 162 7.52 9.35 -4.29
CA ASN A 162 7.58 9.43 -5.74
C ASN A 162 6.79 10.65 -6.26
N GLN A 163 6.65 10.75 -7.57
CA GLN A 163 6.02 11.86 -8.28
C GLN A 163 4.76 11.45 -9.05
N ASP A 164 4.56 10.17 -9.26
CA ASP A 164 3.47 9.58 -10.03
C ASP A 164 2.33 9.12 -9.12
N ASN A 165 1.42 8.30 -9.65
CA ASN A 165 0.29 7.79 -8.89
C ASN A 165 0.74 6.87 -7.74
N PRO A 166 0.29 7.10 -6.50
CA PRO A 166 -0.82 7.98 -6.12
C PRO A 166 -0.41 9.38 -5.60
N TYR A 167 0.89 9.70 -5.53
CA TYR A 167 1.40 10.99 -5.01
C TYR A 167 0.84 12.21 -5.75
N ASN A 168 0.47 12.04 -7.03
CA ASN A 168 -0.04 13.09 -7.88
C ASN A 168 -1.57 13.22 -7.94
N MET A 169 -2.33 12.50 -7.11
CA MET A 169 -3.79 12.47 -7.21
C MET A 169 -4.49 13.83 -7.00
N MET A 170 -3.79 14.80 -6.40
CA MET A 170 -4.29 16.19 -6.25
C MET A 170 -3.76 17.15 -7.32
N CYS A 171 -2.84 16.70 -8.18
CA CYS A 171 -2.37 17.48 -9.32
C CYS A 171 -3.44 17.54 -10.42
N PRO A 172 -3.32 18.44 -11.41
CA PRO A 172 -4.27 18.52 -12.52
C PRO A 172 -4.52 17.18 -13.23
N GLU A 173 -5.78 16.92 -13.57
CA GLU A 173 -6.18 15.77 -14.37
C GLU A 173 -5.60 15.86 -15.80
N ASP A 174 -4.98 14.77 -16.25
CA ASP A 174 -4.56 14.55 -17.62
C ASP A 174 -4.53 13.05 -17.92
N ALA A 175 -5.30 12.62 -18.93
CA ALA A 175 -5.42 11.20 -19.29
C ALA A 175 -4.11 10.58 -19.80
N ALA A 176 -3.13 11.38 -20.22
CA ALA A 176 -1.80 10.91 -20.60
C ALA A 176 -0.86 10.75 -19.40
N GLY A 177 -1.20 11.34 -18.25
CA GLY A 177 -0.39 11.27 -17.04
C GLY A 177 -0.66 10.00 -16.20
N PRO A 178 0.28 9.62 -15.31
CA PRO A 178 0.12 8.44 -14.47
C PRO A 178 -1.09 8.59 -13.54
N GLY A 179 -1.93 7.54 -13.48
CA GLY A 179 -3.17 7.56 -12.69
C GLY A 179 -4.23 8.56 -13.18
N GLY A 180 -4.06 9.14 -14.38
CA GLY A 180 -4.98 10.15 -14.92
C GLY A 180 -4.67 11.58 -14.47
N HIS A 181 -3.49 11.82 -13.89
CA HIS A 181 -3.03 13.13 -13.45
C HIS A 181 -1.60 13.41 -13.92
N VAL A 182 -1.26 14.69 -14.10
CA VAL A 182 0.12 15.13 -14.34
C VAL A 182 1.04 14.78 -13.17
N TYR A 183 2.36 14.72 -13.38
CA TYR A 183 3.30 14.43 -12.29
C TYR A 183 3.32 15.56 -11.23
N VAL A 184 3.63 15.22 -9.97
CA VAL A 184 3.90 16.21 -8.90
C VAL A 184 5.10 17.10 -9.27
N GLY A 185 6.15 16.49 -9.81
CA GLY A 185 7.39 17.14 -10.22
C GLY A 185 8.50 17.05 -9.16
N CYS A 186 9.74 16.84 -9.61
CA CYS A 186 10.88 16.50 -8.77
C CYS A 186 11.19 17.55 -7.70
N VAL A 187 11.02 18.83 -8.05
CA VAL A 187 11.20 19.95 -7.12
C VAL A 187 10.24 19.84 -5.94
N ALA A 188 8.97 19.59 -6.22
CA ALA A 188 7.95 19.46 -5.19
C ALA A 188 8.16 18.19 -4.36
N THR A 189 8.45 17.04 -4.97
CA THR A 189 8.74 15.80 -4.22
C THR A 189 9.95 15.96 -3.30
N ALA A 190 11.05 16.58 -3.75
CA ALA A 190 12.22 16.84 -2.92
C ALA A 190 11.92 17.80 -1.76
N MET A 191 11.10 18.84 -1.99
CA MET A 191 10.60 19.71 -0.91
C MET A 191 9.78 18.91 0.10
N SER A 192 8.80 18.13 -0.37
CA SER A 192 7.85 17.42 0.47
C SER A 192 8.51 16.35 1.33
N MET A 193 9.48 15.58 0.81
CA MET A 193 10.26 14.63 1.62
C MET A 193 11.02 15.31 2.76
N ILE A 194 11.61 16.48 2.51
CA ILE A 194 12.32 17.24 3.56
C ILE A 194 11.33 17.85 4.55
N MET A 195 10.18 18.35 4.09
CA MET A 195 9.15 18.87 5.01
C MET A 195 8.55 17.76 5.89
N HIS A 196 8.41 16.54 5.36
CA HIS A 196 8.00 15.36 6.11
C HIS A 196 9.02 14.94 7.16
N TYR A 197 10.31 14.98 6.84
CA TYR A 197 11.39 14.79 7.83
C TYR A 197 11.27 15.76 9.01
N TRP A 198 10.96 17.04 8.73
CA TRP A 198 10.73 18.03 9.78
C TRP A 198 9.36 17.91 10.46
N ARG A 199 8.39 17.21 9.84
CA ARG A 199 6.96 17.25 10.22
C ARG A 199 6.49 18.70 10.44
N TYR A 200 6.82 19.58 9.51
CA TYR A 200 6.61 21.02 9.61
C TYR A 200 6.29 21.66 8.25
N PRO A 201 5.39 22.67 8.19
CA PRO A 201 4.63 23.26 9.30
C PRO A 201 3.35 22.48 9.62
N LEU A 202 2.74 22.74 10.78
CA LEU A 202 1.36 22.26 11.06
C LEU A 202 0.31 23.05 10.27
N GLN A 203 0.59 24.31 9.96
CA GLN A 203 -0.27 25.18 9.16
C GLN A 203 0.61 26.08 8.28
N GLY A 204 0.23 26.24 7.01
CA GLY A 204 0.93 27.15 6.11
C GLY A 204 0.62 28.63 6.38
N SER A 205 1.08 29.50 5.49
CA SER A 205 0.87 30.95 5.59
C SER A 205 0.61 31.59 4.23
N GLY A 206 -0.34 32.54 4.19
CA GLY A 206 -0.67 33.25 2.96
C GLY A 206 -1.37 32.36 1.92
N GLN A 207 -1.32 32.78 0.66
CA GLN A 207 -1.95 32.09 -0.46
C GLN A 207 -1.15 32.39 -1.73
N HIS A 208 -1.26 31.53 -2.73
CA HIS A 208 -0.64 31.72 -4.03
C HIS A 208 -1.53 31.21 -5.16
N SER A 209 -1.40 31.81 -6.34
CA SER A 209 -2.08 31.35 -7.54
C SER A 209 -1.31 31.75 -8.79
N TYR A 210 -1.28 30.85 -9.76
CA TYR A 210 -0.68 31.10 -11.08
C TYR A 210 -1.47 30.35 -12.14
N TYR A 211 -1.30 30.75 -13.40
CA TYR A 211 -1.97 30.11 -14.54
C TYR A 211 -0.97 29.25 -15.32
N ILE A 212 -1.35 28.01 -15.62
CA ILE A 212 -0.59 27.08 -16.44
C ILE A 212 -1.49 26.51 -17.53
N TYR A 213 -1.07 26.63 -18.79
CA TYR A 213 -1.79 26.02 -19.91
C TYR A 213 -1.33 24.55 -20.07
N PRO A 214 -2.24 23.59 -20.33
CA PRO A 214 -3.69 23.73 -20.52
C PRO A 214 -4.55 23.65 -19.24
N TYR A 215 -3.95 23.42 -18.07
CA TYR A 215 -4.68 23.07 -16.82
C TYR A 215 -5.39 24.23 -16.11
N GLY A 216 -5.21 25.47 -16.56
CA GLY A 216 -5.86 26.64 -15.99
C GLY A 216 -5.15 27.17 -14.75
N THR A 217 -5.91 27.88 -13.91
CA THR A 217 -5.37 28.49 -12.68
C THR A 217 -5.22 27.45 -11.58
N GLN A 218 -4.03 27.33 -11.03
CA GLN A 218 -3.75 26.57 -9.82
C GLN A 218 -3.69 27.54 -8.64
N SER A 219 -4.32 27.16 -7.52
CA SER A 219 -4.47 28.04 -6.36
C SER A 219 -4.38 27.23 -5.08
N VAL A 220 -3.61 27.74 -4.11
CA VAL A 220 -3.53 27.19 -2.76
C VAL A 220 -3.63 28.33 -1.74
N ASN A 221 -4.46 28.13 -0.71
CA ASN A 221 -4.51 29.00 0.46
C ASN A 221 -3.82 28.31 1.63
N TYR A 222 -2.49 28.46 1.70
CA TYR A 222 -1.65 27.83 2.72
C TYR A 222 -2.07 28.24 4.14
N GLY A 223 -2.52 29.49 4.35
CA GLY A 223 -3.02 29.96 5.64
C GLY A 223 -4.33 29.30 6.09
N ALA A 224 -5.01 28.57 5.21
CA ALA A 224 -6.19 27.76 5.53
C ALA A 224 -5.91 26.24 5.44
N SER A 225 -4.68 25.84 5.12
CA SER A 225 -4.29 24.44 4.97
C SER A 225 -3.57 23.96 6.23
N SER A 226 -4.02 22.84 6.80
CA SER A 226 -3.37 22.15 7.92
C SER A 226 -2.73 20.87 7.39
N TYR A 227 -1.50 20.58 7.80
CA TYR A 227 -0.77 19.40 7.33
C TYR A 227 -0.75 18.33 8.42
N GLU A 228 -1.47 17.24 8.17
CA GLU A 228 -1.60 16.10 9.08
C GLU A 228 -0.43 15.12 8.89
N TRP A 229 0.75 15.48 9.41
CA TRP A 229 1.94 14.62 9.31
C TRP A 229 1.74 13.22 9.90
N ASP A 230 0.82 13.10 10.87
CA ASP A 230 0.49 11.81 11.49
C ASP A 230 -0.29 10.86 10.56
N GLY A 231 -0.87 11.36 9.46
CA GLY A 231 -1.47 10.57 8.38
C GLY A 231 -0.49 10.21 7.26
N MET A 232 0.78 10.63 7.35
CA MET A 232 1.80 10.38 6.32
C MET A 232 2.72 9.21 6.71
N GLN A 233 3.09 8.39 5.73
CA GLN A 233 4.06 7.31 5.86
C GLN A 233 5.30 7.60 4.99
N ASP A 234 6.43 7.03 5.36
CA ASP A 234 7.69 7.05 4.63
C ASP A 234 7.58 6.31 3.30
N ASN A 235 6.86 5.18 3.29
CA ASN A 235 6.64 4.36 2.10
C ASN A 235 5.15 4.08 1.94
N ILE A 236 4.58 4.35 0.76
CA ILE A 236 3.16 4.12 0.53
C ILE A 236 2.88 2.62 0.41
N ASN A 237 2.05 2.11 1.31
CA ASN A 237 1.51 0.75 1.25
C ASN A 237 -0.04 0.72 1.19
N THR A 238 -0.68 1.89 1.10
CA THR A 238 -2.14 2.04 1.03
C THR A 238 -2.60 2.80 -0.21
N LYS A 239 -3.91 2.74 -0.48
CA LYS A 239 -4.55 3.51 -1.55
C LYS A 239 -4.99 4.92 -1.11
N PHE A 240 -4.85 5.25 0.18
CA PHE A 240 -5.39 6.48 0.75
C PHE A 240 -4.23 7.30 1.33
N ILE A 241 -3.73 8.23 0.54
CA ILE A 241 -2.52 9.01 0.83
C ILE A 241 -2.74 10.50 0.59
N TRP A 242 -3.93 10.98 0.97
CA TRP A 242 -4.36 12.34 0.65
C TRP A 242 -3.45 13.39 1.28
N GLU A 243 -2.92 13.12 2.47
CA GLU A 243 -1.99 13.96 3.22
C GLU A 243 -0.69 14.16 2.43
N ILE A 244 -0.14 13.07 1.88
CA ILE A 244 1.08 13.08 1.08
C ILE A 244 0.83 13.80 -0.26
N ALA A 245 -0.31 13.54 -0.90
CA ALA A 245 -0.69 14.20 -2.15
C ALA A 245 -0.92 15.71 -1.97
N GLU A 246 -1.52 16.12 -0.85
CA GLU A 246 -1.77 17.52 -0.51
C GLU A 246 -0.47 18.30 -0.37
N ILE A 247 0.48 17.81 0.45
CA ILE A 247 1.76 18.49 0.62
C ILE A 247 2.55 18.52 -0.70
N GLY A 248 2.49 17.45 -1.51
CA GLY A 248 3.08 17.40 -2.85
C GLY A 248 2.52 18.47 -3.79
N TYR A 249 1.19 18.55 -3.91
CA TYR A 249 0.51 19.54 -4.73
C TYR A 249 0.76 20.98 -4.22
N HIS A 250 0.72 21.20 -2.91
CA HIS A 250 0.99 22.50 -2.31
C HIS A 250 2.44 22.96 -2.55
N ALA A 251 3.41 22.04 -2.40
CA ALA A 251 4.79 22.32 -2.76
C ALA A 251 4.91 22.69 -4.24
N ALA A 252 4.26 21.96 -5.15
CA ALA A 252 4.27 22.25 -6.58
C ALA A 252 3.67 23.62 -6.92
N VAL A 253 2.51 23.96 -6.36
CA VAL A 253 1.89 25.28 -6.59
C VAL A 253 2.78 26.40 -6.07
N SER A 254 3.47 26.20 -4.95
CA SER A 254 4.31 27.23 -4.32
C SER A 254 5.50 27.71 -5.17
N VAL A 255 5.89 26.92 -6.18
CA VAL A 255 7.03 27.17 -7.07
C VAL A 255 6.63 27.29 -8.54
N ASP A 256 5.37 27.64 -8.82
CA ASP A 256 4.85 27.82 -10.18
C ASP A 256 5.12 26.61 -11.10
N MET A 257 4.82 25.40 -10.60
CA MET A 257 5.11 24.16 -11.33
C MET A 257 4.62 24.17 -12.78
N GLY A 258 5.53 23.92 -13.72
CA GLY A 258 5.20 23.60 -15.10
C GLY A 258 4.65 22.19 -15.18
N PHE A 259 3.38 22.00 -14.78
CA PHE A 259 2.71 20.70 -14.78
C PHE A 259 2.67 20.07 -16.18
N ALA A 260 2.98 18.77 -16.28
CA ALA A 260 2.90 18.01 -17.53
C ALA A 260 2.72 16.49 -17.29
N PRO A 261 2.09 15.75 -18.24
CA PRO A 261 1.82 14.33 -18.08
C PRO A 261 3.05 13.45 -18.29
N ASP A 262 4.13 13.99 -18.84
CA ASP A 262 5.42 13.32 -19.12
C ASP A 262 6.56 13.80 -18.21
N GLY A 263 6.32 14.79 -17.37
CA GLY A 263 7.26 15.25 -16.34
C GLY A 263 7.07 16.73 -15.99
N SER A 264 6.77 17.02 -14.73
CA SER A 264 6.55 18.39 -14.24
C SER A 264 7.86 19.01 -13.73
N GLY A 265 8.09 20.29 -14.04
CA GLY A 265 9.32 21.00 -13.69
C GLY A 265 9.12 22.41 -13.13
N ALA A 266 10.00 22.82 -12.22
CA ALA A 266 10.06 24.16 -11.63
C ALA A 266 11.52 24.60 -11.44
N TYR A 267 11.75 25.88 -11.12
CA TYR A 267 13.10 26.38 -10.84
C TYR A 267 13.46 26.20 -9.36
N SER A 268 14.60 25.56 -9.08
CA SER A 268 15.11 25.41 -7.71
C SER A 268 15.37 26.75 -7.00
N GLN A 269 15.53 27.83 -7.75
CA GLN A 269 15.69 29.20 -7.25
C GLN A 269 14.43 29.75 -6.57
N ASP A 270 13.24 29.22 -6.88
CA ASP A 270 11.96 29.69 -6.34
C ASP A 270 11.65 29.05 -4.97
N VAL A 271 12.24 27.89 -4.70
CA VAL A 271 12.02 27.10 -3.47
C VAL A 271 12.32 27.89 -2.18
N PRO A 272 13.44 28.64 -2.04
CA PRO A 272 13.69 29.41 -0.81
C PRO A 272 12.58 30.42 -0.48
N TYR A 273 12.05 31.11 -1.49
CA TYR A 273 10.95 32.04 -1.30
C TYR A 273 9.70 31.31 -0.83
N ALA A 274 9.35 30.21 -1.50
CA ALA A 274 8.20 29.38 -1.14
C ALA A 274 8.28 28.88 0.30
N LEU A 275 9.43 28.31 0.70
CA LEU A 275 9.68 27.77 2.04
C LEU A 275 9.53 28.84 3.12
N SER A 276 10.16 30.01 2.95
CA SER A 276 10.09 31.10 3.94
C SER A 276 8.73 31.79 4.00
N THR A 277 8.00 31.86 2.87
CA THR A 277 6.76 32.65 2.77
C THR A 277 5.52 31.82 3.09
N TYR A 278 5.43 30.61 2.54
CA TYR A 278 4.22 29.80 2.61
C TYR A 278 4.30 28.69 3.65
N PHE A 279 5.52 28.24 4.00
CA PHE A 279 5.72 27.09 4.88
C PHE A 279 6.44 27.42 6.20
N GLY A 280 6.76 28.69 6.47
CA GLY A 280 7.31 29.11 7.77
C GLY A 280 8.75 28.69 8.06
N TYR A 281 9.51 28.29 7.04
CA TYR A 281 10.92 27.91 7.20
C TYR A 281 11.83 29.13 7.38
N SER A 282 13.07 28.88 7.80
CA SER A 282 14.08 29.90 8.10
C SER A 282 14.11 31.03 7.06
N PRO A 283 14.08 32.31 7.46
CA PRO A 283 14.23 33.44 6.53
C PRO A 283 15.64 33.52 5.91
N SER A 284 16.60 32.73 6.41
CA SER A 284 17.94 32.60 5.82
C SER A 284 18.07 31.43 4.84
N VAL A 285 16.97 30.73 4.54
CA VAL A 285 16.92 29.70 3.50
C VAL A 285 17.38 30.29 2.17
N GLN A 286 18.28 29.59 1.48
CA GLN A 286 18.89 30.13 0.26
C GLN A 286 19.30 29.03 -0.70
N TYR A 287 19.07 29.29 -1.99
CA TYR A 287 19.63 28.50 -3.08
C TYR A 287 21.02 29.01 -3.45
N ILE A 288 21.92 28.07 -3.70
CA ILE A 288 23.31 28.34 -4.08
C ILE A 288 23.76 27.36 -5.15
N GLN A 289 24.77 27.76 -5.91
CA GLN A 289 25.26 26.99 -7.04
C GLN A 289 26.68 26.50 -6.78
N LYS A 290 26.95 25.24 -7.13
CA LYS A 290 28.25 24.61 -6.97
C LYS A 290 29.36 25.34 -7.72
N SER A 291 29.05 25.91 -8.88
CA SER A 291 30.00 26.68 -9.70
C SER A 291 30.59 27.92 -8.98
N SER A 292 29.97 28.37 -7.89
CA SER A 292 30.43 29.49 -7.07
C SER A 292 31.41 29.07 -5.97
N TYR A 293 31.75 27.78 -5.85
CA TYR A 293 32.56 27.22 -4.77
C TYR A 293 33.66 26.30 -5.32
N THR A 294 34.75 26.15 -4.56
CA THR A 294 35.71 25.06 -4.79
C THR A 294 35.09 23.73 -4.36
N SER A 295 35.57 22.59 -4.87
CA SER A 295 35.06 21.27 -4.47
C SER A 295 35.11 21.05 -2.96
N ALA A 296 36.22 21.44 -2.30
CA ALA A 296 36.35 21.35 -0.85
C ALA A 296 35.35 22.25 -0.11
N ALA A 297 35.15 23.50 -0.58
CA ALA A 297 34.16 24.38 0.02
C ALA A 297 32.74 23.82 -0.17
N TRP A 298 32.40 23.32 -1.36
CA TRP A 298 31.09 22.70 -1.61
C TRP A 298 30.84 21.50 -0.70
N THR A 299 31.79 20.58 -0.61
CA THR A 299 31.77 19.41 0.29
C THR A 299 31.55 19.84 1.74
N ASN A 300 32.31 20.83 2.24
CA ASN A 300 32.14 21.34 3.60
C ASN A 300 30.75 21.93 3.86
N ASN A 301 30.14 22.53 2.84
CA ASN A 301 28.80 23.07 2.99
C ASN A 301 27.73 21.97 2.99
N VAL A 302 27.90 20.90 2.21
CA VAL A 302 27.01 19.73 2.26
C VAL A 302 27.12 19.06 3.63
N LYS A 303 28.35 18.74 4.06
CA LYS A 303 28.59 18.15 5.38
C LYS A 303 28.09 19.04 6.52
N GLY A 304 28.27 20.35 6.44
CA GLY A 304 27.82 21.27 7.49
C GLY A 304 26.30 21.34 7.70
N GLU A 305 25.50 21.11 6.66
CA GLU A 305 24.04 20.97 6.81
C GLU A 305 23.67 19.61 7.42
N ILE A 306 24.21 18.51 6.86
CA ILE A 306 23.94 17.14 7.33
C ILE A 306 24.41 16.93 8.78
N ASP A 307 25.57 17.48 9.16
CA ASP A 307 26.12 17.45 10.51
C ASP A 307 25.25 18.17 11.53
N ALA A 308 24.39 19.07 11.07
CA ALA A 308 23.43 19.79 11.87
C ALA A 308 22.02 19.21 11.72
N SER A 309 21.91 17.94 11.30
CA SER A 309 20.68 17.18 11.09
C SER A 309 19.73 17.86 10.10
N ARG A 310 20.27 18.53 9.06
CA ARG A 310 19.48 19.17 8.00
C ARG A 310 19.70 18.44 6.67
N PRO A 311 18.74 17.61 6.22
CA PRO A 311 18.77 17.08 4.87
C PRO A 311 18.64 18.22 3.87
N ILE A 312 19.28 18.05 2.73
CA ILE A 312 19.51 19.10 1.75
C ILE A 312 18.64 18.83 0.54
N TYR A 313 17.88 19.83 0.12
CA TYR A 313 17.37 19.85 -1.25
C TYR A 313 18.57 20.06 -2.17
N TYR A 314 18.80 19.12 -3.08
CA TYR A 314 19.86 19.15 -4.06
C TYR A 314 19.26 19.12 -5.47
N SER A 315 19.96 19.71 -6.43
CA SER A 315 19.55 19.75 -7.82
C SER A 315 20.76 19.65 -8.74
N GLY A 316 20.54 19.15 -9.95
CA GLY A 316 21.54 19.06 -10.99
C GLY A 316 20.91 18.88 -12.36
N ARG A 317 21.76 18.89 -13.39
CA ARG A 317 21.36 18.77 -14.78
C ARG A 317 22.22 17.74 -15.50
N SER A 318 21.59 16.94 -16.33
CA SER A 318 22.21 16.04 -17.30
C SER A 318 22.01 16.57 -18.73
N SER A 319 22.44 15.81 -19.74
CA SER A 319 22.18 16.08 -21.16
C SER A 319 20.68 16.18 -21.48
N GLU A 320 19.86 15.49 -20.69
CA GLU A 320 18.46 15.22 -20.98
C GLU A 320 17.47 16.03 -20.13
N GLY A 321 17.94 16.66 -19.05
CA GLY A 321 17.07 17.48 -18.21
C GLY A 321 17.67 17.87 -16.86
N GLY A 322 16.96 18.74 -16.15
CA GLY A 322 17.22 19.01 -14.74
C GLY A 322 16.48 18.02 -13.84
N HIS A 323 17.00 17.77 -12.64
CA HIS A 323 16.34 16.99 -11.60
C HIS A 323 16.63 17.58 -10.22
N ALA A 324 15.73 17.34 -9.28
CA ALA A 324 15.84 17.74 -7.89
C ALA A 324 15.56 16.54 -6.97
N PHE A 325 16.33 16.44 -5.89
CA PHE A 325 16.38 15.25 -5.03
C PHE A 325 16.94 15.59 -3.64
N GLY A 326 16.80 14.69 -2.68
CA GLY A 326 17.33 14.85 -1.33
C GLY A 326 18.80 14.40 -1.24
N CYS A 327 19.63 15.13 -0.50
CA CYS A 327 20.96 14.72 -0.07
C CYS A 327 21.00 14.75 1.46
N ASP A 328 21.21 13.60 2.09
CA ASP A 328 20.80 13.41 3.47
C ASP A 328 21.73 12.53 4.29
N GLY A 329 22.87 12.11 3.74
CA GLY A 329 23.89 11.36 4.47
C GLY A 329 25.25 11.46 3.78
N TYR A 330 26.30 11.00 4.44
CA TYR A 330 27.63 10.89 3.82
C TYR A 330 28.51 9.84 4.50
N GLN A 331 29.46 9.33 3.73
CA GLN A 331 30.53 8.46 4.18
C GLN A 331 31.87 9.04 3.70
N ASP A 332 32.76 9.36 4.64
CA ASP A 332 34.01 10.10 4.39
C ASP A 332 33.78 11.53 3.84
N ASP A 333 34.64 11.94 2.90
CA ASP A 333 34.53 13.18 2.12
C ASP A 333 34.12 12.89 0.67
N ASP A 334 33.96 11.62 0.31
CA ASP A 334 33.88 11.17 -1.09
C ASP A 334 32.45 10.84 -1.53
N TYR A 335 31.65 10.25 -0.63
CA TYR A 335 30.35 9.68 -0.97
C TYR A 335 29.24 10.27 -0.12
N PHE A 336 28.15 10.65 -0.77
CA PHE A 336 26.99 11.32 -0.19
C PHE A 336 25.75 10.54 -0.55
N HIS A 337 24.87 10.31 0.42
CA HIS A 337 23.61 9.62 0.19
C HIS A 337 22.64 10.56 -0.50
N PHE A 338 21.94 10.03 -1.51
CA PHE A 338 20.92 10.72 -2.25
C PHE A 338 19.64 9.91 -2.32
N ASN A 339 18.53 10.62 -2.10
CA ASN A 339 17.17 10.13 -2.29
C ASN A 339 16.56 10.81 -3.52
N PHE A 340 16.39 10.06 -4.60
CA PHE A 340 15.98 10.62 -5.90
C PHE A 340 14.49 10.93 -6.03
N GLY A 341 13.68 10.57 -5.03
CA GLY A 341 12.23 10.75 -5.09
C GLY A 341 11.56 9.85 -6.13
N TRP A 342 12.02 8.60 -6.23
CA TRP A 342 11.54 7.55 -7.14
C TRP A 342 11.26 6.25 -6.40
N SER A 343 10.54 6.29 -5.27
CA SER A 343 10.20 5.09 -4.49
C SER A 343 11.42 4.26 -4.06
N GLY A 344 12.52 4.94 -3.72
CA GLY A 344 13.78 4.30 -3.30
C GLY A 344 14.66 3.84 -4.46
N SER A 345 14.15 3.91 -5.69
CA SER A 345 14.89 3.50 -6.88
C SER A 345 16.18 4.30 -7.06
N ALA A 346 17.29 3.58 -7.18
CA ALA A 346 18.65 4.11 -7.26
C ALA A 346 19.11 4.97 -6.06
N ASN A 347 18.34 5.07 -4.98
CA ASN A 347 18.81 5.74 -3.76
C ASN A 347 20.10 5.07 -3.28
N GLY A 348 21.07 5.88 -2.87
CA GLY A 348 22.37 5.37 -2.50
C GLY A 348 23.42 6.45 -2.43
N TYR A 349 24.67 6.02 -2.31
CA TYR A 349 25.82 6.88 -2.12
C TYR A 349 26.52 7.18 -3.44
N TYR A 350 26.66 8.47 -3.77
CA TYR A 350 27.28 8.97 -5.00
C TYR A 350 28.32 10.06 -4.70
N THR A 351 29.20 10.33 -5.64
CA THR A 351 30.15 11.44 -5.50
C THR A 351 29.45 12.79 -5.76
N LEU A 352 29.91 13.88 -5.14
CA LEU A 352 29.38 15.21 -5.47
C LEU A 352 29.77 15.65 -6.88
N THR A 353 30.86 15.14 -7.46
CA THR A 353 31.30 15.48 -8.83
C THR A 353 30.24 15.11 -9.84
N ASP A 354 29.71 13.90 -9.71
CA ASP A 354 28.64 13.39 -10.54
C ASP A 354 27.67 12.58 -9.68
N VAL A 355 26.46 13.11 -9.57
CA VAL A 355 25.35 12.50 -8.83
C VAL A 355 24.47 11.80 -9.85
N ASN A 356 24.70 10.51 -10.08
CA ASN A 356 23.86 9.67 -10.94
C ASN A 356 23.62 10.26 -12.36
N GLY A 357 24.64 10.87 -12.96
CA GLY A 357 24.59 11.53 -14.27
C GLY A 357 24.26 13.03 -14.24
N TYR A 358 23.90 13.59 -13.09
CA TYR A 358 23.59 15.02 -12.92
C TYR A 358 24.82 15.83 -12.53
N ASN A 359 25.80 15.95 -13.42
CA ASN A 359 27.07 16.63 -13.17
C ASN A 359 27.10 18.13 -13.54
N GLN A 360 26.07 18.66 -14.21
CA GLN A 360 26.00 20.06 -14.63
C GLN A 360 25.04 20.87 -13.75
N GLN A 361 25.26 22.19 -13.71
CA GLN A 361 24.37 23.17 -13.05
C GLN A 361 23.94 22.77 -11.62
N GLN A 362 24.81 22.05 -10.90
CA GLN A 362 24.48 21.57 -9.57
C GLN A 362 24.26 22.72 -8.60
N GLY A 363 23.26 22.58 -7.75
CA GLY A 363 22.91 23.54 -6.72
C GLY A 363 22.20 22.88 -5.56
N MET A 364 22.12 23.60 -4.44
CA MET A 364 21.46 23.10 -3.25
C MET A 364 20.79 24.23 -2.47
N ILE A 365 19.88 23.87 -1.58
CA ILE A 365 19.26 24.80 -0.63
C ILE A 365 19.85 24.55 0.74
N ARG A 366 20.42 25.61 1.34
CA ARG A 366 20.90 25.60 2.73
C ARG A 366 19.91 26.27 3.66
N ASN A 367 20.07 26.01 4.95
CA ASN A 367 19.23 26.57 6.00
C ASN A 367 17.76 26.18 5.82
N PHE A 368 17.49 24.98 5.30
CA PHE A 368 16.15 24.43 5.18
C PHE A 368 15.76 23.78 6.51
N PHE A 369 15.37 24.61 7.48
CA PHE A 369 14.89 24.19 8.80
C PHE A 369 13.76 25.10 9.31
N PRO A 370 12.86 24.60 10.19
CA PRO A 370 11.75 25.38 10.73
C PRO A 370 12.21 26.68 11.43
N ALA A 371 11.51 27.80 11.21
CA ALA A 371 11.82 29.06 11.88
C ALA A 371 11.08 29.25 13.22
N ASP A 372 10.11 28.38 13.53
CA ASP A 372 9.29 28.49 14.73
C ASP A 372 10.12 28.22 15.99
N ALA A 373 10.10 29.16 16.92
CA ALA A 373 10.81 29.05 18.19
C ALA A 373 10.22 27.98 19.13
N ASN A 374 9.01 27.49 18.85
CA ASN A 374 8.38 26.41 19.59
C ASN A 374 8.64 25.03 18.97
N TYR A 375 9.31 24.97 17.82
CA TYR A 375 9.74 23.71 17.24
C TYR A 375 10.97 23.17 18.01
N PRO A 376 11.08 21.86 18.28
CA PRO A 376 10.20 20.77 17.85
C PRO A 376 8.94 20.62 18.72
N TYR A 377 7.88 20.04 18.12
CA TYR A 377 6.58 19.88 18.78
C TYR A 377 6.51 18.58 19.59
N VAL A 378 7.12 18.59 20.77
CA VAL A 378 7.18 17.42 21.67
C VAL A 378 5.78 16.94 22.05
N ALA A 379 5.53 15.65 21.85
CA ALA A 379 4.24 15.02 22.11
C ALA A 379 3.88 15.05 23.60
N SER A 380 2.60 15.30 23.90
CA SER A 380 2.09 15.29 25.27
C SER A 380 0.60 14.98 25.30
N GLY A 381 0.14 14.35 26.38
CA GLY A 381 -1.27 14.01 26.53
C GLY A 381 -1.71 12.92 25.53
N LEU A 382 -3.00 12.91 25.19
CA LEU A 382 -3.57 11.96 24.24
C LEU A 382 -3.74 12.62 22.87
N THR A 383 -3.20 11.98 21.85
CA THR A 383 -3.43 12.27 20.43
C THR A 383 -4.31 11.18 19.84
N GLU A 384 -5.39 11.55 19.14
CA GLU A 384 -6.24 10.60 18.43
C GLU A 384 -5.84 10.54 16.97
N LEU A 385 -5.56 9.33 16.47
CA LEU A 385 -5.11 9.08 15.11
C LEU A 385 -6.22 8.32 14.36
N GLY A 386 -6.94 9.04 13.52
CA GLY A 386 -8.10 8.53 12.75
C GLY A 386 -7.77 8.07 11.33
N PHE A 387 -6.52 8.16 10.91
CA PHE A 387 -6.09 7.79 9.56
C PHE A 387 -5.99 6.28 9.43
N ILE A 388 -6.34 5.71 8.27
CA ILE A 388 -6.21 4.25 8.07
C ILE A 388 -4.75 3.79 8.00
N ALA A 389 -3.82 4.70 7.73
CA ALA A 389 -2.39 4.50 7.82
C ALA A 389 -1.72 5.83 8.12
N GLY A 390 -0.52 5.78 8.67
CA GLY A 390 0.20 6.97 9.06
C GLY A 390 1.42 6.64 9.92
N SER A 391 1.97 7.67 10.54
CA SER A 391 3.15 7.59 11.39
C SER A 391 2.98 8.46 12.62
N PHE A 392 3.67 8.15 13.70
CA PHE A 392 3.74 9.05 14.86
C PHE A 392 5.12 8.97 15.50
N THR A 393 5.51 10.09 16.12
CA THR A 393 6.79 10.24 16.82
C THR A 393 6.55 10.80 18.21
N ASP A 394 7.56 10.74 19.07
CA ASP A 394 7.53 11.45 20.37
C ASP A 394 7.62 12.99 20.21
N GLY A 395 7.86 13.48 19.00
CA GLY A 395 7.86 14.90 18.66
C GLY A 395 9.11 15.68 19.06
N SER A 396 10.16 15.05 19.59
CA SER A 396 11.45 15.72 19.84
C SER A 396 12.34 15.82 18.60
N GLY A 397 12.19 14.85 17.70
CA GLY A 397 13.01 14.74 16.49
C GLY A 397 12.69 15.79 15.41
N PRO A 398 13.60 15.94 14.43
CA PRO A 398 14.83 15.16 14.27
C PRO A 398 16.09 15.85 14.82
N ILE A 399 15.95 16.97 15.55
CA ILE A 399 17.10 17.78 16.02
C ILE A 399 17.38 17.67 17.53
N GLU A 400 16.40 17.28 18.34
CA GLU A 400 16.55 17.22 19.80
C GLU A 400 16.22 15.82 20.32
N ASP A 401 16.95 15.41 21.36
CA ASP A 401 16.56 14.26 22.16
C ASP A 401 15.30 14.61 22.97
N TYR A 402 14.40 13.65 23.12
CA TYR A 402 13.24 13.83 23.98
C TYR A 402 13.67 13.95 25.44
N THR A 403 12.85 14.59 26.28
CA THR A 403 13.22 14.90 27.67
C THR A 403 12.54 13.98 28.68
N SER A 404 13.09 13.92 29.90
CA SER A 404 12.51 13.18 31.02
C SER A 404 11.18 13.80 31.46
N GLY A 405 10.23 12.97 31.90
CA GLY A 405 8.94 13.41 32.42
C GLY A 405 7.84 13.51 31.37
N MET A 406 8.08 13.06 30.13
CA MET A 406 7.05 12.95 29.11
C MET A 406 6.00 11.92 29.51
N ASN A 407 4.77 12.23 29.14
CA ASN A 407 3.61 11.35 29.27
C ASN A 407 2.73 11.63 28.05
N ALA A 408 2.98 10.85 27.01
CA ALA A 408 2.30 10.94 25.72
C ALA A 408 1.55 9.65 25.44
N GLN A 409 0.44 9.76 24.73
CA GLN A 409 -0.42 8.66 24.35
C GLN A 409 -0.94 8.90 22.93
N TRP A 410 -1.07 7.82 22.17
CA TRP A 410 -1.67 7.83 20.84
C TRP A 410 -2.77 6.77 20.79
N LEU A 411 -4.01 7.19 20.53
CA LEU A 411 -5.12 6.28 20.27
C LEU A 411 -5.33 6.19 18.77
N ILE A 412 -4.90 5.08 18.19
CA ILE A 412 -5.11 4.76 16.79
C ILE A 412 -6.51 4.15 16.69
N SER A 413 -7.42 4.87 16.01
CA SER A 413 -8.83 4.51 15.86
C SER A 413 -9.32 4.82 14.43
N PRO A 414 -8.77 4.15 13.41
CA PRO A 414 -9.00 4.39 11.98
C PRO A 414 -10.41 4.07 11.48
N GLN A 415 -11.17 3.27 12.22
CA GLN A 415 -12.46 2.78 11.74
C GLN A 415 -13.51 3.89 11.74
N THR A 416 -14.14 4.09 10.58
CA THR A 416 -15.25 5.00 10.37
C THR A 416 -16.49 4.23 9.89
N GLU A 417 -17.54 4.92 9.46
CA GLU A 417 -18.69 4.29 8.79
C GLU A 417 -18.39 3.78 7.38
N GLN A 418 -17.28 4.25 6.77
CA GLN A 418 -16.90 3.89 5.41
C GLN A 418 -16.46 2.43 5.30
N ASP A 419 -15.67 1.94 6.27
CA ASP A 419 -15.15 0.59 6.21
C ASP A 419 -14.79 0.08 7.62
N SER A 420 -14.84 -1.24 7.81
CA SER A 420 -14.40 -1.86 9.06
C SER A 420 -12.89 -2.10 9.04
N VAL A 421 -12.28 -2.08 10.22
CA VAL A 421 -10.85 -2.38 10.35
C VAL A 421 -10.71 -3.71 11.07
N THR A 422 -10.09 -4.68 10.39
CA THR A 422 -9.95 -6.04 10.94
C THR A 422 -8.76 -6.17 11.88
N LYS A 423 -7.67 -5.45 11.57
CA LYS A 423 -6.45 -5.33 12.37
C LYS A 423 -5.63 -4.13 11.92
N ILE A 424 -4.66 -3.74 12.74
CA ILE A 424 -3.70 -2.67 12.48
C ILE A 424 -2.31 -3.28 12.59
N ASN A 425 -1.52 -3.17 11.53
CA ASN A 425 -0.11 -3.59 11.51
C ASN A 425 0.77 -2.40 11.88
N PHE A 426 1.87 -2.67 12.57
CA PHE A 426 2.83 -1.67 13.02
C PHE A 426 4.24 -2.00 12.53
N HIS A 427 4.98 -0.96 12.19
CA HIS A 427 6.37 -1.04 11.77
C HIS A 427 7.19 0.02 12.50
N PHE A 428 8.31 -0.38 13.11
CA PHE A 428 9.24 0.54 13.76
C PHE A 428 10.26 1.03 12.75
N VAL A 429 10.18 2.30 12.35
CA VAL A 429 11.16 2.94 11.45
C VAL A 429 12.41 3.31 12.22
N GLN A 430 12.24 3.92 13.40
CA GLN A 430 13.32 4.28 14.30
C GLN A 430 12.86 4.04 15.74
N PHE A 431 13.76 3.53 16.58
CA PHE A 431 13.51 3.42 18.01
C PHE A 431 14.82 3.49 18.79
N SER A 432 15.00 4.59 19.53
CA SER A 432 16.11 4.79 20.44
C SER A 432 15.61 5.51 21.68
N THR A 433 15.50 4.76 22.78
CA THR A 433 15.00 5.28 24.05
C THR A 433 15.97 4.97 25.18
N ALA A 434 15.93 5.72 26.27
CA ALA A 434 16.66 5.35 27.47
C ALA A 434 16.09 4.03 28.04
N ALA A 435 16.96 3.18 28.57
CA ALA A 435 16.55 1.89 29.15
C ALA A 435 15.56 2.01 30.33
N SER A 436 15.44 3.19 30.92
CA SER A 436 14.50 3.51 32.02
C SER A 436 13.15 4.04 31.55
N ASP A 437 13.00 4.30 30.26
CA ASP A 437 11.76 4.78 29.66
C ASP A 437 10.90 3.60 29.24
N VAL A 438 9.61 3.83 29.02
CA VAL A 438 8.71 2.73 28.67
C VAL A 438 7.70 3.17 27.62
N LEU A 439 7.71 2.50 26.47
CA LEU A 439 6.65 2.52 25.49
C LEU A 439 5.80 1.25 25.63
N ARG A 440 4.49 1.39 25.80
CA ARG A 440 3.53 0.27 25.88
C ARG A 440 2.50 0.37 24.78
N ILE A 441 2.11 -0.79 24.26
CA ILE A 441 1.13 -0.90 23.20
C ILE A 441 0.03 -1.85 23.64
N TYR A 442 -1.21 -1.37 23.64
CA TYR A 442 -2.39 -2.08 24.12
C TYR A 442 -3.36 -2.38 22.95
N ASP A 443 -3.87 -3.61 22.90
CA ASP A 443 -4.82 -4.11 21.89
C ASP A 443 -6.25 -3.63 22.17
N GLY A 444 -6.44 -2.31 22.14
CA GLY A 444 -7.71 -1.64 22.40
C GLY A 444 -7.52 -0.19 22.79
N ASN A 445 -8.60 0.49 23.18
CA ASN A 445 -8.60 1.94 23.43
C ASN A 445 -8.20 2.38 24.86
N SER A 446 -7.75 1.46 25.71
CA SER A 446 -7.41 1.80 27.10
C SER A 446 -6.33 0.90 27.66
N THR A 447 -5.70 1.32 28.75
CA THR A 447 -4.67 0.55 29.47
C THR A 447 -5.21 -0.71 30.17
N SER A 448 -6.52 -0.94 30.12
CA SER A 448 -7.16 -2.19 30.57
C SER A 448 -7.22 -3.27 29.48
N ALA A 449 -6.94 -2.91 28.23
CA ALA A 449 -6.87 -3.85 27.11
C ALA A 449 -5.61 -4.73 27.20
N PRO A 450 -5.56 -5.87 26.48
CA PRO A 450 -4.39 -6.74 26.44
C PRO A 450 -3.12 -5.98 26.01
N LEU A 451 -2.00 -6.21 26.70
CA LEU A 451 -0.71 -5.62 26.32
C LEU A 451 -0.10 -6.43 25.16
N LEU A 452 0.13 -5.78 24.02
CA LEU A 452 0.80 -6.37 22.86
C LEU A 452 2.32 -6.34 23.01
N GLY A 453 2.86 -5.26 23.57
CA GLY A 453 4.30 -5.08 23.74
C GLY A 453 4.64 -3.98 24.73
N GLU A 454 5.82 -4.13 25.33
CA GLU A 454 6.48 -3.13 26.19
C GLU A 454 7.94 -3.02 25.74
N TYR A 455 8.37 -1.82 25.40
CA TYR A 455 9.67 -1.57 24.76
C TYR A 455 10.43 -0.45 25.48
N SER A 456 11.75 -0.61 25.59
CA SER A 456 12.68 0.36 26.16
C SER A 456 14.11 0.10 25.69
N GLY A 457 14.98 1.11 25.77
CA GLY A 457 16.36 0.99 25.30
C GLY A 457 16.48 0.99 23.77
N ASP A 458 17.70 0.79 23.29
CA ASP A 458 17.98 0.46 21.89
C ASP A 458 17.76 -1.05 21.70
N ASP A 459 16.50 -1.48 21.64
CA ASP A 459 16.14 -2.90 21.57
C ASP A 459 16.29 -3.44 20.13
N ALA A 460 17.41 -4.12 19.87
CA ALA A 460 17.66 -4.79 18.59
C ALA A 460 16.71 -5.97 18.29
N SER A 461 15.81 -6.33 19.21
CA SER A 461 14.81 -7.39 19.04
C SER A 461 13.41 -6.88 18.67
N LEU A 462 13.26 -5.57 18.40
CA LEU A 462 12.02 -5.01 17.88
C LEU A 462 11.54 -5.76 16.64
N GLN A 463 10.26 -6.13 16.67
CA GLN A 463 9.59 -6.78 15.55
C GLN A 463 8.27 -6.08 15.25
N ASP A 464 7.93 -6.04 13.97
CA ASP A 464 6.61 -5.65 13.51
C ASP A 464 5.55 -6.55 14.16
N PHE A 465 4.40 -5.95 14.48
CA PHE A 465 3.30 -6.66 15.13
C PHE A 465 1.95 -6.24 14.54
N SER A 466 0.90 -6.99 14.91
CA SER A 466 -0.47 -6.67 14.54
C SER A 466 -1.36 -6.65 15.77
N SER A 467 -2.34 -5.75 15.80
CA SER A 467 -3.48 -5.82 16.72
C SER A 467 -4.42 -6.98 16.35
N THR A 468 -5.35 -7.30 17.25
CA THR A 468 -6.48 -8.20 16.96
C THR A 468 -7.79 -7.47 16.70
N GLY A 469 -7.81 -6.15 16.95
CA GLY A 469 -8.97 -5.29 16.72
C GLY A 469 -8.65 -4.02 15.93
N ASN A 470 -9.63 -3.13 15.91
CA ASN A 470 -9.65 -1.87 15.16
C ASN A 470 -9.13 -0.66 15.93
N GLN A 471 -8.67 -0.84 17.17
CA GLN A 471 -8.15 0.24 18.01
C GLN A 471 -6.89 -0.20 18.74
N VAL A 472 -5.91 0.70 18.84
CA VAL A 472 -4.67 0.48 19.60
C VAL A 472 -4.34 1.74 20.39
N LEU A 473 -4.04 1.56 21.68
CA LEU A 473 -3.52 2.63 22.52
C LEU A 473 -2.02 2.42 22.71
N VAL A 474 -1.25 3.42 22.33
CA VAL A 474 0.18 3.51 22.62
C VAL A 474 0.40 4.51 23.75
N THR A 475 1.24 4.19 24.72
CA THR A 475 1.61 5.10 25.81
C THR A 475 3.12 5.16 25.93
N PHE A 476 3.67 6.37 26.11
CA PHE A 476 5.09 6.58 26.31
C PHE A 476 5.34 7.44 27.56
N THR A 477 6.14 6.91 28.48
CA THR A 477 6.53 7.59 29.72
C THR A 477 8.04 7.61 29.88
N THR A 478 8.61 8.77 30.16
CA THR A 478 10.06 8.96 30.22
C THR A 478 10.57 9.37 31.60
N THR A 479 11.74 8.87 31.94
CA THR A 479 12.58 9.26 33.08
C THR A 479 14.00 9.63 32.65
N GLY A 480 14.41 9.26 31.43
CA GLY A 480 15.66 9.61 30.78
C GLY A 480 15.47 10.50 29.55
N THR A 481 16.43 10.44 28.64
CA THR A 481 16.49 11.19 27.37
C THR A 481 17.03 10.26 26.29
N GLY A 482 16.62 10.45 25.05
CA GLY A 482 17.06 9.65 23.90
C GLY A 482 16.59 10.26 22.59
N ALA A 483 17.05 9.70 21.47
CA ALA A 483 16.77 10.24 20.14
C ALA A 483 15.30 10.06 19.69
N GLY A 484 14.55 9.19 20.39
CA GLY A 484 13.12 9.03 20.17
C GLY A 484 12.77 7.89 19.23
N PHE A 485 11.55 7.94 18.69
CA PHE A 485 11.04 6.92 17.78
C PHE A 485 10.19 7.50 16.66
N ASN A 486 10.13 6.74 15.57
CA ASN A 486 9.17 6.90 14.49
C ASN A 486 8.51 5.53 14.25
N ILE A 487 7.20 5.46 14.43
CA ILE A 487 6.42 4.24 14.29
C ILE A 487 5.35 4.47 13.23
N GLU A 488 5.29 3.58 12.27
CA GLU A 488 4.24 3.55 11.24
C GLU A 488 3.19 2.52 11.57
N TYR A 489 1.97 2.78 11.09
CA TYR A 489 0.88 1.84 11.17
C TYR A 489 0.06 1.79 9.89
N THR A 490 -0.56 0.64 9.63
CA THR A 490 -1.43 0.42 8.47
C THR A 490 -2.57 -0.50 8.84
N SER A 491 -3.78 -0.04 8.60
CA SER A 491 -5.02 -0.77 8.84
C SER A 491 -5.30 -1.77 7.72
N VAL A 492 -5.84 -2.93 8.07
CA VAL A 492 -6.32 -3.92 7.13
C VAL A 492 -7.83 -3.82 7.01
N LEU A 493 -8.26 -3.31 5.85
CA LEU A 493 -9.67 -3.28 5.45
C LEU A 493 -10.10 -4.64 4.91
N PRO A 494 -11.32 -5.12 5.20
CA PRO A 494 -11.85 -6.35 4.64
C PRO A 494 -12.17 -6.18 3.15
N THR A 495 -12.34 -7.32 2.47
CA THR A 495 -13.07 -7.36 1.22
C THR A 495 -14.41 -8.04 1.48
N TYR A 496 -15.50 -7.28 1.37
CA TYR A 496 -16.83 -7.70 1.79
C TYR A 496 -17.42 -8.80 0.91
N CYS A 497 -17.22 -8.71 -0.41
CA CYS A 497 -17.63 -9.76 -1.33
C CYS A 497 -16.57 -10.03 -2.39
N THR A 498 -16.28 -11.32 -2.61
CA THR A 498 -15.39 -11.77 -3.69
C THR A 498 -15.88 -13.08 -4.27
N GLY A 499 -15.67 -13.28 -5.58
CA GLY A 499 -15.94 -14.56 -6.24
C GLY A 499 -17.42 -14.96 -6.24
N THR A 500 -17.68 -16.27 -6.18
CA THR A 500 -19.02 -16.85 -6.21
C THR A 500 -19.39 -17.46 -4.88
N GLN A 501 -20.50 -17.01 -4.30
CA GLN A 501 -21.10 -17.55 -3.09
C GLN A 501 -22.32 -18.42 -3.47
N VAL A 502 -22.41 -19.63 -2.92
CA VAL A 502 -23.49 -20.58 -3.23
C VAL A 502 -24.31 -20.85 -1.97
N PHE A 503 -25.62 -20.68 -2.09
CA PHE A 503 -26.61 -20.89 -1.04
C PHE A 503 -27.50 -22.06 -1.41
N ALA A 504 -27.58 -23.06 -0.54
CA ALA A 504 -28.31 -24.30 -0.78
C ALA A 504 -29.38 -24.60 0.27
N ASP A 505 -29.60 -23.71 1.23
CA ASP A 505 -30.63 -23.87 2.25
C ASP A 505 -32.01 -23.44 1.71
N ALA A 506 -33.10 -23.91 2.31
CA ALA A 506 -34.46 -23.55 1.90
C ALA A 506 -34.83 -22.09 2.24
N THR A 507 -34.09 -21.47 3.16
CA THR A 507 -34.22 -20.06 3.52
C THR A 507 -32.85 -19.51 3.87
N GLY A 508 -32.59 -18.24 3.59
CA GLY A 508 -31.34 -17.60 4.01
C GLY A 508 -31.34 -16.10 3.81
N THR A 509 -30.23 -15.47 4.21
CA THR A 509 -29.96 -14.04 4.01
C THR A 509 -28.76 -13.89 3.10
N ILE A 510 -28.84 -12.96 2.16
CA ILE A 510 -27.75 -12.59 1.26
C ILE A 510 -27.54 -11.10 1.41
N THR A 511 -26.30 -10.69 1.64
CA THR A 511 -25.90 -9.30 1.74
C THR A 511 -24.73 -9.04 0.80
N ASP A 512 -24.44 -7.78 0.55
CA ASP A 512 -23.20 -7.32 -0.08
C ASP A 512 -21.93 -7.51 0.79
N GLY A 513 -22.11 -7.92 2.04
CA GLY A 513 -21.06 -8.23 3.01
C GLY A 513 -20.61 -7.06 3.89
N SER A 514 -21.06 -5.84 3.63
CA SER A 514 -20.63 -4.62 4.34
C SER A 514 -21.21 -4.51 5.76
N GLY A 515 -22.36 -5.13 6.01
CA GLY A 515 -23.02 -5.11 7.31
C GLY A 515 -23.47 -3.69 7.68
N SER A 516 -22.86 -3.10 8.71
CA SER A 516 -23.15 -1.71 9.13
C SER A 516 -22.26 -0.66 8.45
N PHE A 517 -21.35 -1.08 7.57
CA PHE A 517 -20.40 -0.22 6.87
C PHE A 517 -20.85 0.02 5.43
N TYR A 518 -20.12 0.85 4.69
CA TYR A 518 -20.37 1.04 3.27
C TYR A 518 -19.71 -0.08 2.45
N TYR A 519 -20.30 -0.46 1.32
CA TYR A 519 -19.69 -1.50 0.47
C TYR A 519 -18.36 -1.04 -0.15
N ASN A 520 -17.49 -2.00 -0.50
CA ASN A 520 -16.23 -1.66 -1.14
C ASN A 520 -16.43 -1.17 -2.58
N ASP A 521 -15.60 -0.22 -2.99
CA ASP A 521 -15.45 0.17 -4.39
C ASP A 521 -14.80 -0.97 -5.20
N LEU A 522 -15.07 -1.01 -6.50
CA LEU A 522 -14.57 -2.01 -7.45
C LEU A 522 -14.88 -3.45 -7.04
N ALA A 523 -15.96 -3.65 -6.29
CA ALA A 523 -16.44 -4.96 -5.89
C ALA A 523 -17.03 -5.68 -7.09
N THR A 524 -16.76 -6.97 -7.21
CA THR A 524 -17.41 -7.85 -8.19
C THR A 524 -17.62 -9.21 -7.57
N CYS A 525 -18.88 -9.57 -7.38
CA CYS A 525 -19.24 -10.85 -6.77
C CYS A 525 -20.53 -11.42 -7.33
N ILE A 526 -20.64 -12.74 -7.20
CA ILE A 526 -21.75 -13.54 -7.69
C ILE A 526 -22.37 -14.26 -6.51
N TYR A 527 -23.71 -14.28 -6.46
CA TYR A 527 -24.46 -15.07 -5.51
C TYR A 527 -25.35 -16.07 -6.27
N MET A 528 -25.33 -17.33 -5.88
CA MET A 528 -26.13 -18.39 -6.49
C MET A 528 -27.02 -19.04 -5.43
N ILE A 529 -28.32 -19.07 -5.65
CA ILE A 529 -29.26 -19.81 -4.80
C ILE A 529 -29.71 -21.04 -5.58
N GLN A 530 -29.30 -22.21 -5.12
CA GLN A 530 -29.60 -23.49 -5.77
C GLN A 530 -30.00 -24.53 -4.73
N HIS A 531 -31.24 -25.00 -4.79
CA HIS A 531 -31.74 -26.07 -3.93
C HIS A 531 -32.27 -27.22 -4.80
N PRO A 532 -31.99 -28.51 -4.49
CA PRO A 532 -32.42 -29.64 -5.32
C PRO A 532 -33.93 -29.73 -5.57
N GLU A 533 -34.73 -29.20 -4.64
CA GLU A 533 -36.20 -29.15 -4.69
C GLU A 533 -36.75 -27.73 -4.98
N GLY A 534 -35.89 -26.81 -5.42
CA GLY A 534 -36.28 -25.43 -5.74
C GLY A 534 -37.13 -25.37 -7.00
N VAL A 535 -38.37 -24.87 -6.86
CA VAL A 535 -39.28 -24.65 -8.00
C VAL A 535 -39.80 -23.21 -8.02
N ARG A 536 -39.91 -22.59 -6.84
CA ARG A 536 -40.32 -21.21 -6.67
C ARG A 536 -39.48 -20.54 -5.59
N TYR A 537 -38.94 -19.38 -5.92
CA TYR A 537 -38.17 -18.53 -5.04
C TYR A 537 -38.98 -17.27 -4.72
N ARG A 538 -38.95 -16.86 -3.46
CA ARG A 538 -39.37 -15.53 -3.02
C ARG A 538 -38.14 -14.80 -2.45
N LEU A 539 -37.89 -13.59 -2.92
CA LEU A 539 -36.81 -12.71 -2.47
C LEU A 539 -37.44 -11.45 -1.86
N ASP A 540 -37.13 -11.16 -0.60
CA ASP A 540 -37.58 -9.98 0.12
C ASP A 540 -36.36 -9.12 0.50
N PHE A 541 -36.24 -7.94 -0.11
CA PHE A 541 -35.22 -6.96 0.26
C PHE A 541 -35.51 -6.38 1.65
N THR A 542 -34.51 -6.40 2.52
CA THR A 542 -34.60 -5.83 3.87
C THR A 542 -33.90 -4.48 3.97
N GLU A 543 -32.84 -4.27 3.17
CA GLU A 543 -32.11 -3.00 3.08
C GLU A 543 -31.65 -2.77 1.63
N PHE A 544 -31.68 -1.51 1.18
CA PHE A 544 -31.21 -1.15 -0.16
C PHE A 544 -30.83 0.33 -0.26
N ASN A 545 -29.53 0.62 -0.32
CA ASN A 545 -28.96 1.94 -0.53
C ASN A 545 -27.62 1.83 -1.26
N THR A 546 -27.65 2.09 -2.57
CA THR A 546 -26.54 1.93 -3.52
C THR A 546 -26.40 3.19 -4.37
N GLU A 547 -25.24 3.40 -4.99
CA GLU A 547 -25.08 4.48 -5.97
C GLU A 547 -26.11 4.29 -7.09
N ALA A 548 -26.85 5.35 -7.40
CA ALA A 548 -27.89 5.26 -8.42
C ALA A 548 -27.27 5.02 -9.80
N VAL A 549 -27.86 4.12 -10.57
CA VAL A 549 -27.49 3.78 -11.97
C VAL A 549 -26.19 2.97 -12.11
N THR A 550 -25.13 3.31 -11.38
CA THR A 550 -23.79 2.72 -11.59
C THR A 550 -23.58 1.43 -10.82
N ASP A 551 -23.81 1.45 -9.51
CA ASP A 551 -23.64 0.28 -8.64
C ASP A 551 -24.91 -0.55 -8.65
N LYS A 552 -24.82 -1.78 -9.16
CA LYS A 552 -26.01 -2.53 -9.55
C LYS A 552 -26.00 -3.96 -9.04
N LEU A 553 -27.10 -4.34 -8.40
CA LEU A 553 -27.48 -5.73 -8.19
C LEU A 553 -28.36 -6.17 -9.35
N THR A 554 -27.93 -7.17 -10.10
CA THR A 554 -28.74 -7.78 -11.16
C THR A 554 -29.08 -9.22 -10.79
N ILE A 555 -30.36 -9.57 -10.89
CA ILE A 555 -30.90 -10.89 -10.57
C ILE A 555 -31.33 -11.57 -11.86
N TYR A 556 -30.93 -12.83 -12.02
CA TYR A 556 -31.20 -13.68 -13.18
C TYR A 556 -31.86 -15.00 -12.77
N ASP A 557 -32.66 -15.56 -13.67
CA ASP A 557 -33.16 -16.94 -13.56
C ASP A 557 -32.09 -17.98 -13.99
N GLY A 558 -32.44 -19.26 -13.93
CA GLY A 558 -31.56 -20.36 -14.33
C GLY A 558 -31.20 -20.37 -15.83
N ASN A 559 -31.95 -19.63 -16.67
CA ASN A 559 -31.70 -19.47 -18.10
C ASN A 559 -30.90 -18.20 -18.43
N SER A 560 -30.37 -17.51 -17.41
CA SER A 560 -29.67 -16.22 -17.57
C SER A 560 -30.56 -15.08 -18.09
N GLN A 561 -31.88 -15.16 -17.90
CA GLN A 561 -32.79 -14.06 -18.17
C GLN A 561 -32.82 -13.11 -16.97
N ILE A 562 -32.70 -11.81 -17.21
CA ILE A 562 -32.78 -10.77 -16.17
C ILE A 562 -34.19 -10.73 -15.59
N ILE A 563 -34.29 -10.96 -14.28
CA ILE A 563 -35.49 -10.81 -13.47
C ILE A 563 -35.62 -9.35 -13.01
N GLY A 564 -34.50 -8.73 -12.61
CA GLY A 564 -34.48 -7.34 -12.16
C GLY A 564 -33.08 -6.75 -12.05
N GLU A 565 -33.02 -5.44 -12.18
CA GLU A 565 -31.83 -4.62 -12.01
C GLU A 565 -32.12 -3.54 -10.97
N PHE A 566 -31.32 -3.50 -9.90
CA PHE A 566 -31.57 -2.65 -8.75
C PHE A 566 -30.36 -1.75 -8.48
N SER A 567 -30.62 -0.46 -8.32
CA SER A 567 -29.64 0.57 -7.93
C SER A 567 -30.37 1.75 -7.26
N GLY A 568 -29.64 2.62 -6.56
CA GLY A 568 -30.21 3.74 -5.80
C GLY A 568 -30.65 3.35 -4.38
N ASN A 569 -31.53 4.17 -3.80
CA ASN A 569 -31.91 4.11 -2.38
C ASN A 569 -33.39 3.80 -2.14
N ILE A 570 -34.07 3.23 -3.14
CA ILE A 570 -35.46 2.79 -3.03
C ILE A 570 -35.44 1.29 -2.74
N LEU A 571 -36.04 0.89 -1.62
CA LEU A 571 -36.21 -0.51 -1.26
C LEU A 571 -37.05 -1.23 -2.33
N PRO A 572 -36.54 -2.27 -3.02
CA PRO A 572 -37.30 -2.97 -4.05
C PRO A 572 -38.48 -3.76 -3.48
N ASP A 573 -39.53 -3.91 -4.29
CA ASP A 573 -40.67 -4.77 -3.96
C ASP A 573 -40.25 -6.26 -3.93
N PRO A 574 -40.91 -7.12 -3.13
CA PRO A 574 -40.64 -8.56 -3.12
C PRO A 574 -40.77 -9.21 -4.50
N ILE A 575 -39.85 -10.12 -4.82
CA ILE A 575 -39.81 -10.84 -6.10
C ILE A 575 -40.23 -12.28 -5.87
N GLU A 576 -41.18 -12.76 -6.66
CA GLU A 576 -41.55 -14.18 -6.72
C GLU A 576 -41.32 -14.71 -8.12
N VAL A 577 -40.58 -15.82 -8.23
CA VAL A 577 -40.15 -16.36 -9.53
C VAL A 577 -40.09 -17.89 -9.49
N GLU A 578 -40.58 -18.52 -10.55
CA GLU A 578 -40.50 -19.97 -10.73
C GLU A 578 -39.25 -20.32 -11.56
N THR A 579 -38.25 -20.88 -10.91
CA THR A 579 -36.95 -21.26 -11.49
C THR A 579 -36.31 -22.32 -10.60
N ASP A 580 -35.31 -23.04 -11.10
CA ASP A 580 -34.50 -24.03 -10.37
C ASP A 580 -33.19 -23.44 -9.82
N LEU A 581 -32.84 -22.23 -10.28
CA LEU A 581 -31.64 -21.50 -9.90
C LEU A 581 -31.93 -19.99 -9.92
N ILE A 582 -31.42 -19.28 -8.92
CA ILE A 582 -31.23 -17.83 -8.97
C ILE A 582 -29.74 -17.54 -9.05
N PHE A 583 -29.37 -16.68 -9.98
CA PHE A 583 -28.01 -16.18 -10.14
C PHE A 583 -28.04 -14.66 -10.00
N MET A 584 -27.17 -14.07 -9.19
CA MET A 584 -27.12 -12.62 -8.97
C MET A 584 -25.70 -12.11 -9.17
N THR A 585 -25.57 -10.92 -9.74
CA THR A 585 -24.30 -10.21 -9.89
C THR A 585 -24.37 -8.87 -9.16
N TRP A 586 -23.39 -8.62 -8.30
CA TRP A 586 -23.15 -7.31 -7.70
C TRP A 586 -21.86 -6.73 -8.24
N GLY A 587 -21.92 -5.50 -8.72
CA GLY A 587 -20.78 -4.78 -9.27
C GLY A 587 -20.81 -3.31 -8.86
N THR A 588 -19.66 -2.79 -8.43
CA THR A 588 -19.47 -1.37 -8.08
C THR A 588 -18.36 -0.73 -8.90
N ASN A 589 -18.41 0.59 -9.05
CA ASN A 589 -17.36 1.38 -9.71
C ASN A 589 -16.26 1.79 -8.71
N ALA A 590 -15.39 2.73 -9.09
CA ALA A 590 -14.34 3.27 -8.22
C ALA A 590 -14.75 4.47 -7.36
N TYR A 591 -16.04 4.86 -7.38
CA TYR A 591 -16.49 6.15 -6.85
C TYR A 591 -17.84 6.04 -6.15
N VAL A 592 -17.93 6.58 -4.94
CA VAL A 592 -19.16 6.65 -4.15
C VAL A 592 -19.63 5.27 -3.69
N ASN A 593 -19.50 5.04 -2.39
CA ASN A 593 -20.11 3.89 -1.72
C ASN A 593 -21.23 4.34 -0.77
N ASN A 594 -22.07 3.38 -0.39
CA ASN A 594 -23.26 3.58 0.43
C ASN A 594 -23.45 2.37 1.38
N PRO A 595 -24.42 2.41 2.33
CA PRO A 595 -24.68 1.30 3.25
C PRO A 595 -24.96 -0.06 2.63
N GLY A 596 -25.35 -0.12 1.34
CA GLY A 596 -25.44 -1.37 0.61
C GLY A 596 -26.81 -2.02 0.62
N TRP A 597 -26.84 -3.34 0.53
CA TRP A 597 -28.09 -4.09 0.39
C TRP A 597 -28.08 -5.44 1.10
N SER A 598 -29.27 -5.85 1.50
CA SER A 598 -29.54 -7.09 2.20
C SER A 598 -30.90 -7.62 1.76
N LEU A 599 -30.99 -8.91 1.49
CA LEU A 599 -32.24 -9.60 1.18
C LEU A 599 -32.33 -10.93 1.89
N THR A 600 -33.56 -11.37 2.13
CA THR A 600 -33.87 -12.72 2.56
C THR A 600 -34.52 -13.48 1.42
N TYR A 601 -34.30 -14.79 1.36
CA TYR A 601 -34.97 -15.65 0.40
C TYR A 601 -35.66 -16.82 1.09
N THR A 602 -36.75 -17.27 0.49
CA THR A 602 -37.43 -18.51 0.84
C THR A 602 -37.70 -19.32 -0.43
N ILE A 603 -37.47 -20.62 -0.35
CA ILE A 603 -37.72 -21.57 -1.43
C ILE A 603 -39.01 -22.32 -1.11
N ASP A 604 -40.03 -22.12 -1.93
CA ASP A 604 -41.28 -22.86 -1.83
C ASP A 604 -41.19 -24.17 -2.63
N GLY A 605 -41.22 -25.28 -1.90
CA GLY A 605 -41.34 -26.65 -2.42
C GLY A 605 -42.53 -27.41 -1.82
N VAL A 606 -43.58 -26.70 -1.37
CA VAL A 606 -44.71 -27.33 -0.67
C VAL A 606 -45.78 -27.84 -1.64
N GLY A 607 -45.48 -29.00 -2.19
CA GLY A 607 -46.47 -29.90 -2.77
C GLY A 607 -45.79 -31.20 -3.17
N VAL A 608 -45.81 -32.21 -2.29
CA VAL A 608 -45.79 -33.58 -2.79
C VAL A 608 -46.93 -33.63 -3.81
N ASP A 609 -46.60 -33.89 -5.06
CA ASP A 609 -47.58 -34.24 -6.10
C ASP A 609 -48.22 -35.58 -5.66
N GLU A 610 -49.11 -35.53 -4.67
CA GLU A 610 -50.01 -36.62 -4.41
C GLU A 610 -51.01 -36.60 -5.57
N PRO A 611 -51.03 -37.62 -6.44
CA PRO A 611 -52.07 -37.69 -7.46
C PRO A 611 -53.40 -37.66 -6.72
N ILE A 612 -54.17 -36.58 -6.90
CA ILE A 612 -55.55 -36.53 -6.42
C ILE A 612 -56.31 -37.51 -7.31
N VAL A 613 -56.46 -38.75 -6.85
CA VAL A 613 -57.09 -39.84 -7.62
C VAL A 613 -58.62 -39.63 -7.71
N TYR A 614 -59.19 -38.74 -6.88
CA TYR A 614 -60.65 -38.56 -6.73
C TYR A 614 -61.07 -37.09 -6.82
N GLU A 615 -62.05 -36.80 -7.66
CA GLU A 615 -62.66 -35.47 -7.76
C GLU A 615 -63.56 -35.18 -6.55
N ASN A 616 -63.77 -33.89 -6.25
CA ASN A 616 -64.64 -33.42 -5.15
C ASN A 616 -64.29 -33.99 -3.76
N LEU A 617 -63.03 -34.36 -3.51
CA LEU A 617 -62.56 -34.80 -2.20
C LEU A 617 -62.70 -33.69 -1.15
N SER A 618 -63.59 -33.91 -0.18
CA SER A 618 -63.88 -33.02 0.94
C SER A 618 -63.73 -33.75 2.27
N ILE A 619 -63.02 -33.13 3.20
CA ILE A 619 -62.86 -33.62 4.57
C ILE A 619 -63.13 -32.47 5.53
N PHE A 620 -64.26 -32.52 6.24
CA PHE A 620 -64.71 -31.39 7.06
C PHE A 620 -65.54 -31.83 8.28
N PRO A 621 -65.44 -31.13 9.42
CA PRO A 621 -64.47 -30.08 9.73
C PRO A 621 -63.07 -30.67 9.98
N ASN A 622 -62.02 -29.95 9.57
CA ASN A 622 -60.63 -30.26 9.91
C ASN A 622 -59.89 -28.94 10.18
N PRO A 623 -59.56 -28.60 11.45
CA PRO A 623 -59.63 -29.45 12.64
C PRO A 623 -61.06 -29.87 13.05
N THR A 624 -61.21 -31.09 13.58
CA THR A 624 -62.47 -31.63 14.11
C THR A 624 -62.45 -31.68 15.64
N THR A 625 -63.62 -31.60 16.28
CA THR A 625 -63.82 -31.83 17.72
C THR A 625 -64.33 -33.23 18.04
N GLY A 626 -64.48 -34.10 17.03
CA GLY A 626 -64.96 -35.46 17.21
C GLY A 626 -65.62 -36.03 15.97
N GLN A 627 -66.43 -35.27 15.24
CA GLN A 627 -67.05 -35.75 13.99
C GLN A 627 -66.32 -35.24 12.74
N LEU A 628 -65.95 -36.17 11.86
CA LEU A 628 -65.22 -35.88 10.62
C LEU A 628 -66.00 -36.46 9.43
N LYS A 629 -66.47 -35.62 8.52
CA LYS A 629 -67.12 -36.09 7.29
C LYS A 629 -66.10 -36.18 6.15
N LEU A 630 -66.07 -37.32 5.46
CA LEU A 630 -65.33 -37.55 4.22
C LEU A 630 -66.30 -37.73 3.07
N SER A 631 -66.08 -37.02 1.97
CA SER A 631 -66.78 -37.30 0.71
C SER A 631 -65.87 -37.12 -0.50
N PHE A 632 -66.05 -37.93 -1.54
CA PHE A 632 -65.34 -37.81 -2.82
C PHE A 632 -66.08 -38.57 -3.93
N ASP A 633 -65.79 -38.27 -5.18
CA ASP A 633 -66.37 -38.95 -6.34
C ASP A 633 -65.39 -39.96 -6.95
N ALA A 634 -65.87 -41.19 -7.15
CA ALA A 634 -65.15 -42.26 -7.83
C ALA A 634 -65.77 -42.52 -9.22
N GLU A 635 -65.17 -41.94 -10.26
CA GLU A 635 -65.68 -42.00 -11.65
C GLU A 635 -65.81 -43.42 -12.24
N LYS A 636 -64.99 -44.37 -11.77
CA LYS A 636 -64.97 -45.77 -12.22
C LYS A 636 -64.89 -46.70 -11.01
N ALA A 637 -65.43 -47.90 -11.17
CA ALA A 637 -65.39 -48.92 -10.13
C ALA A 637 -63.94 -49.30 -9.77
N ASP A 638 -63.53 -49.03 -8.54
CA ASP A 638 -62.20 -49.39 -8.01
C ASP A 638 -62.33 -50.00 -6.60
N LYS A 639 -61.40 -50.88 -6.21
CA LYS A 639 -61.36 -51.44 -4.87
C LYS A 639 -60.78 -50.40 -3.91
N LEU A 640 -61.64 -49.89 -3.03
CA LEU A 640 -61.27 -48.85 -2.07
C LEU A 640 -60.95 -49.44 -0.70
N GLN A 641 -59.96 -48.85 -0.04
CA GLN A 641 -59.71 -48.97 1.38
C GLN A 641 -59.50 -47.58 1.97
N ILE A 642 -60.26 -47.23 3.00
CA ILE A 642 -60.18 -45.95 3.71
C ILE A 642 -59.69 -46.24 5.11
N ARG A 643 -58.51 -45.74 5.44
CA ARG A 643 -57.84 -46.04 6.71
C ARG A 643 -57.43 -44.77 7.42
N LEU A 644 -57.75 -44.65 8.70
CA LEU A 644 -57.28 -43.59 9.57
C LEU A 644 -56.26 -44.16 10.57
N THR A 645 -55.07 -43.57 10.65
CA THR A 645 -54.05 -43.95 11.62
C THR A 645 -53.65 -42.77 12.49
N ASN A 646 -53.26 -43.01 13.74
CA ASN A 646 -52.59 -41.98 14.54
C ASN A 646 -51.11 -41.82 14.10
N ILE A 647 -50.43 -40.81 14.64
CA ILE A 647 -49.01 -40.52 14.32
C ILE A 647 -48.05 -41.68 14.62
N ASN A 648 -48.43 -42.61 15.51
CA ASN A 648 -47.64 -43.80 15.85
C ASN A 648 -47.94 -44.99 14.92
N GLY A 649 -48.75 -44.80 13.87
CA GLY A 649 -49.13 -45.83 12.91
C GLY A 649 -50.19 -46.81 13.43
N GLN A 650 -50.78 -46.58 14.61
CA GLN A 650 -51.90 -47.40 15.07
C GLN A 650 -53.15 -47.09 14.26
N VAL A 651 -53.82 -48.13 13.77
CA VAL A 651 -55.06 -48.03 13.01
C VAL A 651 -56.20 -47.70 13.95
N VAL A 652 -56.83 -46.56 13.70
CA VAL A 652 -58.00 -46.04 14.43
C VAL A 652 -59.28 -46.46 13.74
N PHE A 653 -59.24 -46.47 12.41
CA PHE A 653 -60.36 -46.85 11.56
C PHE A 653 -59.83 -47.48 10.27
N ASP A 654 -60.52 -48.50 9.78
CA ASP A 654 -60.21 -49.16 8.51
C ASP A 654 -61.48 -49.73 7.88
N GLU A 655 -61.89 -49.14 6.77
CA GLU A 655 -63.05 -49.55 5.99
C GLU A 655 -62.62 -50.01 4.61
N GLN A 656 -63.19 -51.12 4.16
CA GLN A 656 -62.97 -51.66 2.83
C GLN A 656 -64.32 -51.81 2.12
N PRO A 657 -64.84 -50.74 1.49
CA PRO A 657 -66.13 -50.78 0.79
C PRO A 657 -66.15 -51.77 -0.39
N GLY A 658 -64.99 -52.31 -0.77
CA GLY A 658 -64.84 -53.17 -1.94
C GLY A 658 -64.80 -52.34 -3.22
N SER A 659 -65.31 -52.90 -4.33
CA SER A 659 -65.34 -52.22 -5.62
C SER A 659 -66.44 -51.15 -5.62
N PHE A 660 -66.07 -49.87 -5.64
CA PHE A 660 -67.00 -48.74 -5.48
C PHE A 660 -66.91 -47.76 -6.67
N THR A 661 -68.05 -47.20 -7.09
CA THR A 661 -68.17 -46.12 -8.07
C THR A 661 -69.32 -45.19 -7.69
N GLY A 662 -69.20 -43.89 -7.98
CA GLY A 662 -70.15 -42.85 -7.59
C GLY A 662 -69.64 -41.98 -6.44
N ASN A 663 -70.55 -41.24 -5.79
CA ASN A 663 -70.21 -40.37 -4.66
C ASN A 663 -70.08 -41.19 -3.37
N TYR A 664 -68.87 -41.25 -2.83
CA TYR A 664 -68.64 -41.77 -1.48
C TYR A 664 -68.91 -40.64 -0.48
N SER A 665 -69.67 -40.92 0.57
CA SER A 665 -69.86 -39.99 1.69
C SER A 665 -70.05 -40.75 2.99
N ASN A 666 -69.18 -40.53 3.97
CA ASN A 666 -69.27 -41.14 5.30
C ASN A 666 -68.86 -40.14 6.38
N THR A 667 -69.37 -40.32 7.60
CA THR A 667 -69.01 -39.52 8.78
C THR A 667 -68.36 -40.43 9.81
N PHE A 668 -67.16 -40.08 10.23
CA PHE A 668 -66.40 -40.79 11.25
C PHE A 668 -66.55 -40.10 12.61
N ASP A 669 -66.77 -40.89 13.65
CA ASP A 669 -66.76 -40.43 15.03
C ASP A 669 -65.42 -40.78 15.68
N LEU A 670 -64.68 -39.74 16.04
CA LEU A 670 -63.37 -39.75 16.68
C LEU A 670 -63.46 -39.20 18.11
N SER A 671 -64.66 -39.00 18.66
CA SER A 671 -64.85 -38.38 19.98
C SER A 671 -64.16 -39.14 21.11
N ASP A 672 -63.99 -40.46 20.96
CA ASP A 672 -63.30 -41.33 21.93
C ASP A 672 -61.78 -41.43 21.69
N GLN A 673 -61.24 -40.73 20.69
CA GLN A 673 -59.82 -40.76 20.34
C GLN A 673 -59.06 -39.61 21.01
N ALA A 674 -57.76 -39.82 21.26
CA ALA A 674 -56.93 -38.81 21.89
C ALA A 674 -56.76 -37.58 20.97
N LYS A 675 -56.80 -36.38 21.54
CA LYS A 675 -56.53 -35.13 20.80
C LYS A 675 -55.13 -35.19 20.18
N GLY A 676 -55.00 -34.82 18.91
CA GLY A 676 -53.74 -34.96 18.18
C GLY A 676 -53.89 -35.04 16.66
N VAL A 677 -52.80 -35.44 16.00
CA VAL A 677 -52.71 -35.57 14.54
C VAL A 677 -52.93 -37.01 14.10
N TYR A 678 -53.79 -37.17 13.10
CA TYR A 678 -54.12 -38.43 12.45
C TYR A 678 -53.87 -38.33 10.93
N LEU A 679 -53.66 -39.47 10.28
CA LEU A 679 -53.45 -39.58 8.84
C LEU A 679 -54.57 -40.42 8.23
N LEU A 680 -55.38 -39.81 7.37
CA LEU A 680 -56.43 -40.47 6.60
C LEU A 680 -55.88 -40.88 5.24
N SER A 681 -55.83 -42.17 4.96
CA SER A 681 -55.37 -42.75 3.70
C SER A 681 -56.56 -43.32 2.92
N ILE A 682 -56.70 -42.91 1.66
CA ILE A 682 -57.62 -43.51 0.68
C ILE A 682 -56.76 -44.31 -0.28
N ILE A 683 -56.82 -45.63 -0.18
CA ILE A 683 -55.98 -46.59 -0.89
C ILE A 683 -56.82 -47.26 -1.98
N SER A 684 -56.27 -47.32 -3.19
CA SER A 684 -56.90 -47.95 -4.35
C SER A 684 -55.86 -48.59 -5.26
N GLN A 685 -56.29 -49.25 -6.33
CA GLN A 685 -55.36 -49.83 -7.30
C GLN A 685 -54.58 -48.76 -8.08
N LYS A 686 -55.10 -47.53 -8.17
CA LYS A 686 -54.46 -46.41 -8.88
C LYS A 686 -53.46 -45.64 -8.03
N GLY A 687 -53.47 -45.84 -6.71
CA GLY A 687 -52.59 -45.11 -5.79
C GLY A 687 -53.24 -44.88 -4.43
N THR A 688 -52.47 -44.20 -3.58
CA THR A 688 -52.87 -43.83 -2.22
C THR A 688 -52.86 -42.31 -2.07
N THR A 689 -53.96 -41.75 -1.59
CA THR A 689 -54.08 -40.32 -1.23
C THR A 689 -54.09 -40.21 0.28
N VAL A 690 -53.25 -39.36 0.87
CA VAL A 690 -53.14 -39.20 2.34
C VAL A 690 -53.49 -37.77 2.75
N ARG A 691 -54.29 -37.62 3.81
CA ARG A 691 -54.71 -36.31 4.34
C ARG A 691 -54.51 -36.26 5.85
N LYS A 692 -53.87 -35.18 6.31
CA LYS A 692 -53.68 -34.89 7.73
C LYS A 692 -55.00 -34.44 8.36
N ILE A 693 -55.39 -35.08 9.45
CA ILE A 693 -56.56 -34.73 10.28
C ILE A 693 -56.09 -34.27 11.64
N VAL A 694 -56.66 -33.17 12.15
CA VAL A 694 -56.37 -32.65 13.48
C VAL A 694 -57.62 -32.80 14.35
N LEU A 695 -57.53 -33.57 15.44
CA LEU A 695 -58.58 -33.72 16.45
C LEU A 695 -58.25 -32.84 17.67
N GLN A 696 -59.12 -31.89 18.00
CA GLN A 696 -58.90 -30.84 19.01
C GLN A 696 -59.56 -31.07 20.36
#